data_AF-A0A949HII5-F1
#
_entry.id   AF-A0A949HII5-F1
#
_cell.length_a   1.000
_cell.length_b   1.000
_cell.length_c   1.000
_cell.angle_alpha   90.00
_cell.angle_beta   90.00
_cell.angle_gamma   90.00
#
_symmetry.space_group_name_H-M   'P 1'
#
loop_
_entity.id
_entity.type
_entity.pdbx_description
1 polymer ?
#
loop_
_entity_poly.entity_id
_entity_poly.type
_entity_poly.pdbx_seq_one_letter_code
_entity_poly.pdbx_strand_id
1 'polypeptide(L)'
;MKARSIQSLMRALATAIVLALWSPCALWAQADLDKVLEEIEFVGSLMDDVPFDVVTLKPEATGRSVKVAPIEFPDRRIPTNVKETDKLQVTILLFPTRRYEVLWKDVGKIWLYEQMILARAKKLVDEKNFGEAFEHLNFLFVNYPQTPGLQILRQEFLFKSAEEMSRQNRLAHTMAVLEELQKSFPNFQKERVRGLITDVSGKLIDSYFQKKDLSSARTMINRLAKQYQDDPLPVVQEWKGKFLDLANEYKAKAVEYRDKKDYLAARREATKMLDIEPDIEGGKELLRDLLKEYPIVRVGVFQTAEKPDTAAIANWPAFRSGQLISRPLFEFRSTGPEGGQYRFSLGSFQQSDDRLELDMTIQNPGQTGVPNSLDLSQSFLRRATIGKPEYVPGWAAIFDSVSVAGPEKLKMRFRRPHVLPQAFLQWPIEAIGEGNLPMGVLYKPKSKEQNLQRFEWASSSKPADFQPMEIHEVLYEDPSQAINDLLRGEIEAIDRLFPADARKLQASIVSKTINVEGYALPTVHMLVPRTSNPYLDDREFRRALLYAINREGILKGEILGGADAEQSRVISGPFPRGATENDPIAYAYNTSVDNQAYDPRLAKVLMLITNSKLKVQYEKRKEALPPIPKMTLGVPNYEAARVAGQAIIEQWKIIGIQADLAVLDKVPAPGEMPNIDILYLTASIWEPATDAERLFGIGGPAQSNNQFIVQVLGGLSASRNWREVRQSCQDLHALVAAHLPVLPLWQVGESFAYRGEINGVTKKPLGLYQDLQKWRVRAP
;
A
#
# COMPACT_ATOMS: atom_id res chain seq x y z
N MET A 1 62.85 44.35 48.84
CA MET A 1 61.42 43.97 48.88
C MET A 1 61.30 42.47 48.73
N LYS A 2 61.20 41.77 49.87
CA LYS A 2 60.83 40.35 49.98
C LYS A 2 59.30 40.26 50.01
N ALA A 3 58.79 39.05 49.81
CA ALA A 3 57.45 38.59 50.19
C ALA A 3 56.26 38.98 49.28
N ARG A 4 56.23 38.48 48.03
CA ARG A 4 54.95 38.26 47.32
C ARG A 4 54.85 37.01 46.43
N SER A 5 55.91 36.23 46.19
CA SER A 5 55.81 35.04 45.31
C SER A 5 55.62 33.70 46.03
N ILE A 6 55.45 33.68 47.36
CA ILE A 6 55.28 32.42 48.13
C ILE A 6 53.80 32.12 48.43
N GLN A 7 52.90 33.11 48.34
CA GLN A 7 51.47 32.92 48.62
C GLN A 7 50.64 32.40 47.43
N SER A 8 51.10 32.53 46.19
CA SER A 8 50.40 31.97 45.03
C SER A 8 50.66 30.46 44.83
N LEU A 9 51.83 29.96 45.25
CA LEU A 9 52.11 28.52 45.24
C LEU A 9 51.36 27.76 46.34
N MET A 10 51.09 28.38 47.49
CA MET A 10 50.33 27.73 48.57
C MET A 10 48.82 27.60 48.28
N ARG A 11 48.23 28.44 47.41
CA ARG A 11 46.83 28.27 46.99
C ARG A 11 46.65 27.23 45.89
N ALA A 12 47.63 27.03 45.00
CA ALA A 12 47.60 25.94 44.03
C ALA A 12 47.78 24.55 44.69
N LEU A 13 48.51 24.48 45.81
CA LEU A 13 48.63 23.24 46.59
C LEU A 13 47.38 22.94 47.43
N ALA A 14 46.62 23.96 47.86
CA ALA A 14 45.41 23.76 48.68
C ALA A 14 44.19 23.28 47.87
N THR A 15 44.08 23.61 46.59
CA THR A 15 43.00 23.09 45.72
C THR A 15 43.31 21.69 45.16
N ALA A 16 44.58 21.26 45.17
CA ALA A 16 44.98 19.89 44.87
C ALA A 16 44.74 18.93 46.05
N ILE A 17 44.57 19.44 47.27
CA ILE A 17 44.35 18.63 48.48
C ILE A 17 42.86 18.43 48.80
N VAL A 18 41.95 19.22 48.20
CA VAL A 18 40.49 19.05 48.41
C VAL A 18 39.83 18.14 47.34
N LEU A 19 40.55 17.77 46.27
CA LEU A 19 40.11 16.76 45.29
C LEU A 19 40.51 15.32 45.66
N ALA A 20 41.17 15.10 46.80
CA ALA A 20 41.62 13.78 47.26
C ALA A 20 40.70 13.13 48.33
N LEU A 21 39.48 13.64 48.52
CA LEU A 21 38.51 13.10 49.48
C LEU A 21 37.35 12.32 48.86
N TRP A 22 37.45 11.96 47.57
CA TRP A 22 36.63 10.90 46.98
C TRP A 22 37.43 9.60 46.92
N SER A 23 37.29 8.83 48.01
CA SER A 23 37.51 7.38 48.15
C SER A 23 38.87 6.77 47.74
N PRO A 24 39.95 6.93 48.54
CA PRO A 24 41.11 6.04 48.49
C PRO A 24 40.79 4.59 48.92
N CYS A 25 39.73 4.38 49.73
CA CYS A 25 39.41 3.06 50.30
C CYS A 25 39.06 1.96 49.27
N ALA A 26 38.53 2.31 48.09
CA ALA A 26 38.05 1.30 47.13
C ALA A 26 39.18 0.67 46.30
N LEU A 27 40.18 1.46 45.87
CA LEU A 27 41.36 0.93 45.16
C LEU A 27 42.20 0.02 46.07
N TRP A 28 42.28 0.35 47.35
CA TRP A 28 43.00 -0.45 48.34
C TRP A 28 42.31 -1.79 48.61
N ALA A 29 40.98 -1.85 48.62
CA ALA A 29 40.25 -3.10 48.79
C ALA A 29 40.38 -4.06 47.58
N GLN A 30 40.49 -3.53 46.35
CA GLN A 30 40.60 -4.35 45.13
C GLN A 30 42.00 -4.93 44.92
N ALA A 31 43.05 -4.11 45.12
CA ALA A 31 44.44 -4.58 45.06
C ALA A 31 44.73 -5.64 46.13
N ASP A 32 44.06 -5.53 47.27
CA ASP A 32 44.09 -6.52 48.35
C ASP A 32 43.36 -7.82 47.95
N LEU A 33 42.25 -7.77 47.20
CA LEU A 33 41.58 -8.96 46.69
C LEU A 33 42.41 -9.70 45.62
N ASP A 34 42.94 -8.99 44.62
CA ASP A 34 43.75 -9.60 43.56
C ASP A 34 45.00 -10.27 44.17
N LYS A 35 45.66 -9.61 45.14
CA LYS A 35 46.77 -10.18 45.91
C LYS A 35 46.37 -11.41 46.72
N VAL A 36 45.20 -11.38 47.36
CA VAL A 36 44.67 -12.52 48.13
C VAL A 36 44.35 -13.71 47.21
N LEU A 37 43.79 -13.46 46.02
CA LEU A 37 43.50 -14.50 45.03
C LEU A 37 44.78 -15.10 44.44
N GLU A 38 45.83 -14.30 44.23
CA GLU A 38 47.17 -14.77 43.85
C GLU A 38 47.84 -15.58 44.96
N GLU A 39 47.76 -15.14 46.23
CA GLU A 39 48.32 -15.85 47.38
C GLU A 39 47.72 -17.25 47.59
N ILE A 40 46.47 -17.46 47.16
CA ILE A 40 45.80 -18.77 47.22
C ILE A 40 45.88 -19.55 45.89
N GLU A 41 46.68 -19.07 44.92
CA GLU A 41 46.88 -19.66 43.59
C GLU A 41 45.56 -19.91 42.82
N PHE A 42 44.59 -18.99 42.92
CA PHE A 42 43.32 -19.12 42.21
C PHE A 42 43.45 -18.72 40.73
N VAL A 43 43.27 -19.68 39.81
CA VAL A 43 43.44 -19.48 38.35
C VAL A 43 42.11 -19.57 37.57
N GLY A 44 40.97 -19.63 38.26
CA GLY A 44 39.65 -19.88 37.66
C GLY A 44 38.75 -18.65 37.50
N SER A 45 37.56 -18.87 36.94
CA SER A 45 36.44 -17.91 37.00
C SER A 45 35.71 -18.08 38.34
N LEU A 46 35.53 -16.99 39.09
CA LEU A 46 34.84 -17.02 40.37
C LEU A 46 33.40 -17.54 40.27
N MET A 47 32.74 -17.42 39.09
CA MET A 47 31.36 -17.88 38.88
C MET A 47 31.25 -19.38 38.57
N ASP A 48 32.31 -19.99 38.04
CA ASP A 48 32.31 -21.38 37.56
C ASP A 48 32.86 -22.38 38.59
N ASP A 49 33.43 -21.88 39.69
CA ASP A 49 33.97 -22.68 40.79
C ASP A 49 32.94 -22.84 41.93
N VAL A 50 33.16 -23.85 42.78
CA VAL A 50 32.34 -24.09 43.97
C VAL A 50 32.44 -22.88 44.92
N PRO A 51 31.33 -22.33 45.46
CA PRO A 51 31.36 -21.17 46.35
C PRO A 51 32.32 -21.32 47.53
N PHE A 52 33.11 -20.29 47.80
CA PHE A 52 34.12 -20.29 48.87
C PHE A 52 34.35 -18.89 49.45
N ASP A 53 34.73 -18.85 50.73
CA ASP A 53 35.17 -17.63 51.40
C ASP A 53 36.69 -17.66 51.59
N VAL A 54 37.30 -16.49 51.83
CA VAL A 54 38.73 -16.38 52.12
C VAL A 54 38.94 -15.68 53.45
N VAL A 55 39.74 -16.29 54.32
CA VAL A 55 40.14 -15.71 55.60
C VAL A 55 41.63 -15.40 55.55
N THR A 56 41.97 -14.13 55.73
CA THR A 56 43.34 -13.63 55.82
C THR A 56 43.69 -13.39 57.28
N LEU A 57 44.75 -14.03 57.76
CA LEU A 57 45.24 -13.87 59.13
C LEU A 57 46.12 -12.63 59.27
N LYS A 58 46.19 -12.04 60.47
CA LYS A 58 47.09 -10.92 60.75
C LYS A 58 48.56 -11.34 60.64
N PRO A 59 49.50 -10.41 60.38
CA PRO A 59 50.93 -10.71 60.26
C PRO A 59 51.49 -11.49 61.46
N GLU A 60 51.02 -11.19 62.67
CA GLU A 60 51.44 -11.84 63.91
C GLU A 60 51.01 -13.32 64.00
N ALA A 61 49.98 -13.71 63.25
CA ALA A 61 49.39 -15.05 63.23
C ALA A 61 49.73 -15.87 61.98
N THR A 62 50.48 -15.29 61.02
CA THR A 62 51.16 -15.86 59.81
C THR A 62 51.05 -14.95 58.59
N GLY A 63 50.08 -14.03 58.57
CA GLY A 63 49.82 -13.14 57.44
C GLY A 63 49.25 -13.81 56.18
N ARG A 64 48.94 -15.12 56.21
CA ARG A 64 48.52 -15.89 55.02
C ARG A 64 47.00 -15.89 54.84
N SER A 65 46.58 -15.98 53.58
CA SER A 65 45.19 -16.13 53.15
C SER A 65 44.85 -17.61 52.90
N VAL A 66 43.67 -18.07 53.32
CA VAL A 66 43.24 -19.47 53.19
C VAL A 66 41.84 -19.58 52.60
N LYS A 67 41.68 -20.47 51.60
CA LYS A 67 40.39 -20.83 50.97
C LYS A 67 39.57 -21.72 51.92
N VAL A 68 38.40 -21.26 52.34
CA VAL A 68 37.50 -21.97 53.26
C VAL A 68 36.11 -22.14 52.66
N ALA A 69 35.38 -23.17 53.10
CA ALA A 69 33.97 -23.34 52.74
C ALA A 69 33.15 -22.12 53.20
N PRO A 70 32.04 -21.77 52.52
CA PRO A 70 31.22 -20.62 52.86
C PRO A 70 30.84 -20.62 54.34
N ILE A 71 31.19 -19.56 55.04
CA ILE A 71 30.96 -19.41 56.48
C ILE A 71 29.49 -19.02 56.70
N GLU A 72 28.81 -19.74 57.60
CA GLU A 72 27.41 -19.47 57.95
C GLU A 72 27.30 -18.25 58.87
N PHE A 73 27.33 -17.06 58.29
CA PHE A 73 26.99 -15.82 58.98
C PHE A 73 25.49 -15.48 58.80
N PRO A 74 24.82 -14.92 59.83
CA PRO A 74 23.49 -14.34 59.68
C PRO A 74 23.46 -13.31 58.52
N ASP A 75 22.51 -13.47 57.60
CA ASP A 75 22.37 -12.66 56.37
C ASP A 75 23.64 -12.58 55.49
N ARG A 76 24.58 -13.53 55.63
CA ARG A 76 25.90 -13.50 54.98
C ARG A 76 26.61 -12.15 55.22
N ARG A 77 26.55 -11.65 56.46
CA ARG A 77 27.23 -10.41 56.89
C ARG A 77 28.25 -10.70 57.98
N ILE A 78 29.45 -10.17 57.81
CA ILE A 78 30.51 -10.26 58.83
C ILE A 78 30.04 -9.52 60.09
N PRO A 79 29.99 -10.19 61.27
CA PRO A 79 29.55 -9.54 62.50
C PRO A 79 30.49 -8.41 62.91
N THR A 80 29.94 -7.26 63.29
CA THR A 80 30.71 -6.07 63.70
C THR A 80 31.01 -6.02 65.21
N ASN A 81 30.32 -6.80 66.02
CA ASN A 81 30.42 -6.80 67.49
C ASN A 81 30.91 -8.16 68.02
N VAL A 82 32.08 -8.63 67.56
CA VAL A 82 32.68 -9.90 68.01
C VAL A 82 33.72 -9.63 69.09
N LYS A 83 33.75 -10.43 70.16
CA LYS A 83 34.81 -10.30 71.17
C LYS A 83 36.08 -10.93 70.63
N GLU A 84 37.23 -10.33 70.91
CA GLU A 84 38.53 -10.81 70.43
C GLU A 84 38.86 -12.25 70.86
N THR A 85 38.28 -12.69 71.98
CA THR A 85 38.41 -14.06 72.53
C THR A 85 37.52 -15.09 71.84
N ASP A 86 36.54 -14.66 71.05
CA ASP A 86 35.60 -15.57 70.40
C ASP A 86 36.32 -16.33 69.27
N LYS A 87 35.83 -17.54 68.98
CA LYS A 87 36.40 -18.42 67.96
C LYS A 87 35.51 -18.44 66.72
N LEU A 88 36.11 -18.18 65.55
CA LEU A 88 35.50 -18.39 64.24
C LEU A 88 35.75 -19.83 63.80
N GLN A 89 34.69 -20.58 63.55
CA GLN A 89 34.78 -21.92 62.98
C GLN A 89 34.84 -21.82 61.46
N VAL A 90 35.86 -22.45 60.86
CA VAL A 90 36.06 -22.50 59.40
C VAL A 90 36.39 -23.91 58.95
N THR A 91 36.02 -24.26 57.72
CA THR A 91 36.38 -25.55 57.11
C THR A 91 37.27 -25.26 55.91
N ILE A 92 38.52 -25.74 55.92
CA ILE A 92 39.45 -25.53 54.81
C ILE A 92 39.03 -26.42 53.65
N LEU A 93 38.86 -25.86 52.45
CA LEU A 93 38.34 -26.61 51.29
C LEU A 93 39.22 -27.78 50.86
N LEU A 94 40.53 -27.69 51.07
CA LEU A 94 41.48 -28.78 50.82
C LEU A 94 41.28 -29.98 51.77
N PHE A 95 40.66 -29.74 52.94
CA PHE A 95 40.41 -30.74 53.99
C PHE A 95 38.96 -30.66 54.51
N PRO A 96 37.95 -30.99 53.68
CA PRO A 96 36.53 -30.71 53.97
C PRO A 96 35.97 -31.47 55.17
N THR A 97 36.66 -32.52 55.65
CA THR A 97 36.25 -33.32 56.81
C THR A 97 36.71 -32.75 58.16
N ARG A 98 37.48 -31.66 58.17
CA ARG A 98 38.07 -31.08 59.39
C ARG A 98 37.55 -29.65 59.62
N ARG A 99 37.03 -29.41 60.82
CA ARG A 99 36.68 -28.06 61.30
C ARG A 99 37.87 -27.47 62.04
N TYR A 100 38.21 -26.24 61.70
CA TYR A 100 39.29 -25.47 62.31
C TYR A 100 38.70 -24.29 63.07
N GLU A 101 39.35 -23.89 64.17
CA GLU A 101 38.96 -22.73 64.96
C GLU A 101 40.06 -21.68 64.89
N VAL A 102 39.69 -20.45 64.51
CA VAL A 102 40.58 -19.29 64.48
C VAL A 102 40.04 -18.28 65.48
N LEU A 103 40.90 -17.71 66.33
CA LEU A 103 40.47 -16.62 67.23
C LEU A 103 40.22 -15.36 66.42
N TRP A 104 39.12 -14.65 66.70
CA TRP A 104 38.79 -13.41 66.00
C TRP A 104 39.91 -12.35 66.09
N LYS A 105 40.68 -12.33 67.18
CA LYS A 105 41.86 -11.44 67.32
C LYS A 105 42.94 -11.65 66.25
N ASP A 106 43.04 -12.87 65.71
CA ASP A 106 44.07 -13.28 64.74
C ASP A 106 43.59 -13.13 63.28
N VAL A 107 42.30 -12.85 63.08
CA VAL A 107 41.70 -12.59 61.76
C VAL A 107 42.01 -11.15 61.35
N GLY A 108 42.64 -10.99 60.18
CA GLY A 108 42.91 -9.69 59.56
C GLY A 108 41.74 -9.23 58.69
N LYS A 109 41.29 -10.07 57.75
CA LYS A 109 40.20 -9.76 56.82
C LYS A 109 39.48 -11.02 56.37
N ILE A 110 38.17 -10.91 56.11
CA ILE A 110 37.35 -11.98 55.55
C ILE A 110 36.74 -11.48 54.24
N TRP A 111 36.92 -12.23 53.17
CA TRP A 111 36.23 -12.04 51.90
C TRP A 111 35.16 -13.11 51.75
N LEU A 112 33.90 -12.69 51.70
CA LEU A 112 32.80 -13.60 51.36
C LEU A 112 32.74 -13.81 49.84
N TYR A 113 32.33 -14.99 49.41
CA TYR A 113 32.20 -15.37 48.00
C TYR A 113 31.50 -14.30 47.15
N GLU A 114 30.35 -13.84 47.60
CA GLU A 114 29.50 -12.87 46.91
C GLU A 114 30.16 -11.49 46.85
N GLN A 115 30.95 -11.13 47.88
CA GLN A 115 31.71 -9.87 47.90
C GLN A 115 32.87 -9.89 46.92
N MET A 116 33.52 -11.05 46.72
CA MET A 116 34.59 -11.20 45.73
C MET A 116 34.04 -11.03 44.30
N ILE A 117 32.89 -11.64 44.01
CA ILE A 117 32.22 -11.47 42.70
C ILE A 117 31.74 -10.02 42.51
N LEU A 118 31.19 -9.38 43.55
CA LEU A 118 30.78 -7.98 43.48
C LEU A 118 31.97 -7.04 43.25
N ALA A 119 33.10 -7.28 43.93
CA ALA A 119 34.34 -6.53 43.73
C ALA A 119 34.89 -6.74 42.32
N ARG A 120 34.84 -7.97 41.78
CA ARG A 120 35.23 -8.25 40.40
C ARG A 120 34.33 -7.54 39.39
N ALA A 121 33.02 -7.58 39.58
CA ALA A 121 32.07 -6.86 38.76
C ALA A 121 32.38 -5.35 38.75
N LYS A 122 32.67 -4.76 39.92
CA LYS A 122 33.04 -3.35 40.02
C LYS A 122 34.30 -3.00 39.22
N LYS A 123 35.34 -3.82 39.29
CA LYS A 123 36.56 -3.65 38.49
C LYS A 123 36.25 -3.68 36.98
N LEU A 124 35.43 -4.63 36.53
CA LEU A 124 35.04 -4.71 35.12
C LEU A 124 34.22 -3.49 34.67
N VAL A 125 33.36 -2.94 35.55
CA VAL A 125 32.67 -1.67 35.30
C VAL A 125 33.65 -0.50 35.16
N ASP A 126 34.66 -0.43 36.02
CA ASP A 126 35.68 0.62 35.97
C ASP A 126 36.60 0.50 34.75
N GLU A 127 36.89 -0.73 34.32
CA GLU A 127 37.63 -1.07 33.09
C GLU A 127 36.79 -0.92 31.81
N LYS A 128 35.50 -0.57 31.95
CA LYS A 128 34.51 -0.45 30.85
C LYS A 128 34.22 -1.78 30.13
N ASN A 129 34.52 -2.93 30.73
CA ASN A 129 34.09 -4.23 30.23
C ASN A 129 32.67 -4.54 30.72
N PHE A 130 31.68 -3.87 30.12
CA PHE A 130 30.29 -3.97 30.54
C PHE A 130 29.62 -5.32 30.24
N GLY A 131 30.13 -6.06 29.25
CA GLY A 131 29.60 -7.39 28.89
C GLY A 131 29.80 -8.39 30.03
N GLU A 132 31.06 -8.61 30.43
CA GLU A 132 31.38 -9.49 31.57
C GLU A 132 30.87 -8.94 32.90
N ALA A 133 30.89 -7.62 33.10
CA ALA A 133 30.31 -7.02 34.31
C ALA A 133 28.82 -7.33 34.45
N PHE A 134 28.07 -7.35 33.35
CA PHE A 134 26.65 -7.73 33.34
C PHE A 134 26.45 -9.20 33.76
N GLU A 135 27.30 -10.12 33.28
CA GLU A 135 27.22 -11.54 33.67
C GLU A 135 27.41 -11.72 35.17
N HIS A 136 28.42 -11.07 35.76
CA HIS A 136 28.66 -11.11 37.20
C HIS A 136 27.53 -10.47 38.01
N LEU A 137 27.00 -9.33 37.57
CA LEU A 137 25.85 -8.69 38.21
C LEU A 137 24.61 -9.57 38.13
N ASN A 138 24.33 -10.17 36.98
CA ASN A 138 23.18 -11.06 36.78
C ASN A 138 23.29 -12.32 37.64
N PHE A 139 24.48 -12.93 37.70
CA PHE A 139 24.75 -14.06 38.60
C PHE A 139 24.44 -13.71 40.06
N LEU A 140 24.89 -12.54 40.53
CA LEU A 140 24.58 -12.06 41.88
C LEU A 140 23.09 -11.78 42.08
N PHE A 141 22.38 -11.23 41.10
CA PHE A 141 20.94 -11.00 41.21
C PHE A 141 20.12 -12.30 41.27
N VAL A 142 20.55 -13.35 40.56
CA VAL A 142 19.86 -14.64 40.53
C VAL A 142 20.16 -15.46 41.79
N ASN A 143 21.44 -15.58 42.16
CA ASN A 143 21.89 -16.51 43.19
C ASN A 143 22.06 -15.87 44.57
N TYR A 144 22.37 -14.56 44.63
CA TYR A 144 22.74 -13.85 45.87
C TYR A 144 22.14 -12.42 45.95
N PRO A 145 20.81 -12.26 45.84
CA PRO A 145 20.16 -10.94 45.68
C PRO A 145 20.32 -10.01 46.89
N GLN A 146 20.62 -10.55 48.07
CA GLN A 146 20.78 -9.78 49.32
C GLN A 146 22.20 -9.24 49.54
N THR A 147 23.11 -9.43 48.57
CA THR A 147 24.50 -9.00 48.67
C THR A 147 24.59 -7.48 48.95
N PRO A 148 25.22 -7.04 50.07
CA PRO A 148 25.37 -5.63 50.39
C PRO A 148 26.12 -4.87 49.28
N GLY A 149 25.57 -3.75 48.83
CA GLY A 149 26.18 -2.91 47.78
C GLY A 149 25.84 -3.32 46.34
N LEU A 150 25.17 -4.45 46.11
CA LEU A 150 24.76 -4.89 44.76
C LEU A 150 23.87 -3.87 44.03
N GLN A 151 22.89 -3.29 44.73
CA GLN A 151 22.02 -2.26 44.16
C GLN A 151 22.76 -0.97 43.83
N ILE A 152 23.76 -0.59 44.64
CA ILE A 152 24.59 0.60 44.40
C ILE A 152 25.45 0.37 43.14
N LEU A 153 26.06 -0.82 43.02
CA LEU A 153 26.84 -1.15 41.84
C LEU A 153 25.98 -1.25 40.58
N ARG A 154 24.74 -1.74 40.68
CA ARG A 154 23.79 -1.73 39.55
C ARG A 154 23.50 -0.32 39.07
N GLN A 155 23.31 0.65 39.97
CA GLN A 155 23.11 2.06 39.60
C GLN A 155 24.34 2.61 38.86
N GLU A 156 25.54 2.37 39.39
CA GLU A 156 26.80 2.80 38.76
C GLU A 156 27.03 2.13 37.40
N PHE A 157 26.73 0.84 37.29
CA PHE A 157 26.83 0.07 36.04
C PHE A 157 25.92 0.65 34.96
N LEU A 158 24.63 0.83 35.26
CA LEU A 158 23.67 1.39 34.30
C LEU A 158 24.08 2.80 33.86
N PHE A 159 24.58 3.63 34.77
CA PHE A 159 25.02 4.98 34.44
C PHE A 159 26.30 5.01 33.60
N LYS A 160 27.35 4.30 34.02
CA LYS A 160 28.64 4.25 33.29
C LYS A 160 28.50 3.58 31.92
N SER A 161 27.70 2.53 31.82
CA SER A 161 27.41 1.88 30.54
C SER A 161 26.65 2.81 29.59
N ALA A 162 25.68 3.59 30.08
CA ALA A 162 25.01 4.61 29.29
C ALA A 162 25.96 5.74 28.83
N GLU A 163 26.85 6.24 29.70
CA GLU A 163 27.85 7.25 29.30
C GLU A 163 28.75 6.74 28.16
N GLU A 164 29.22 5.49 28.25
CA GLU A 164 30.08 4.90 27.22
C GLU A 164 29.30 4.62 25.91
N MET A 165 28.08 4.07 25.99
CA MET A 165 27.24 3.87 24.81
C MET A 165 26.89 5.19 24.11
N SER A 166 26.68 6.27 24.87
CA SER A 166 26.47 7.62 24.33
C SER A 166 27.68 8.11 23.54
N ARG A 167 28.90 7.90 24.05
CA ARG A 167 30.15 8.23 23.35
C ARG A 167 30.34 7.42 22.06
N GLN A 168 29.90 6.17 22.05
CA GLN A 168 29.93 5.30 20.88
C GLN A 168 28.79 5.55 19.89
N ASN A 169 27.99 6.61 20.11
CA ASN A 169 26.84 6.99 19.28
C ASN A 169 25.75 5.90 19.20
N ARG A 170 25.66 5.02 20.19
CA ARG A 170 24.61 3.99 20.31
C ARG A 170 23.39 4.57 21.03
N LEU A 171 22.80 5.58 20.41
CA LEU A 171 21.84 6.47 21.08
C LEU A 171 20.55 5.76 21.55
N ALA A 172 19.96 4.89 20.72
CA ALA A 172 18.74 4.18 21.07
C ALA A 172 18.92 3.24 22.29
N HIS A 173 20.02 2.48 22.31
CA HIS A 173 20.38 1.62 23.45
C HIS A 173 20.68 2.44 24.71
N THR A 174 21.39 3.56 24.55
CA THR A 174 21.67 4.49 25.65
C THR A 174 20.38 5.00 26.28
N MET A 175 19.41 5.40 25.46
CA MET A 175 18.11 5.90 25.93
C MET A 175 17.37 4.83 26.75
N ALA A 176 17.35 3.58 26.27
CA ALA A 176 16.71 2.47 26.99
C ALA A 176 17.34 2.22 28.36
N VAL A 177 18.68 2.24 28.45
CA VAL A 177 19.40 2.06 29.72
C VAL A 177 19.13 3.22 30.69
N LEU A 178 19.12 4.46 30.19
CA LEU A 178 18.82 5.65 31.01
C LEU A 178 17.38 5.65 31.52
N GLU A 179 16.41 5.22 30.70
CA GLU A 179 15.02 5.08 31.13
C GLU A 179 14.85 3.98 32.18
N GLU A 180 15.55 2.84 32.06
CA GLU A 180 15.58 1.80 33.10
C GLU A 180 16.19 2.34 34.40
N LEU A 181 17.32 3.06 34.31
CA LEU A 181 17.98 3.67 35.46
C LEU A 181 17.04 4.64 36.17
N GLN A 182 16.35 5.52 35.44
CA GLN A 182 15.44 6.49 36.03
C GLN A 182 14.19 5.85 36.62
N LYS A 183 13.66 4.80 35.98
CA LYS A 183 12.50 4.04 36.49
C LYS A 183 12.83 3.26 37.77
N SER A 184 14.00 2.64 37.81
CA SER A 184 14.42 1.79 38.94
C SER A 184 15.01 2.60 40.09
N PHE A 185 15.65 3.74 39.79
CA PHE A 185 16.39 4.56 40.76
C PHE A 185 16.18 6.07 40.54
N PRO A 186 15.00 6.62 40.85
CA PRO A 186 14.62 8.01 40.51
C PRO A 186 15.53 9.10 41.11
N ASN A 187 16.15 8.83 42.27
CA ASN A 187 16.96 9.79 43.01
C ASN A 187 18.46 9.71 42.72
N PHE A 188 18.92 8.73 41.92
CA PHE A 188 20.34 8.54 41.65
C PHE A 188 20.87 9.64 40.72
N GLN A 189 21.82 10.45 41.19
CA GLN A 189 22.48 11.53 40.44
C GLN A 189 21.52 12.32 39.53
N LYS A 190 20.36 12.72 40.07
CA LYS A 190 19.19 13.20 39.31
C LYS A 190 19.55 14.17 38.18
N GLU A 191 20.31 15.22 38.48
CA GLU A 191 20.70 16.24 37.48
C GLU A 191 21.61 15.69 36.37
N ARG A 192 22.50 14.78 36.71
CA ARG A 192 23.49 14.23 35.77
C ARG A 192 22.85 13.21 34.82
N VAL A 193 21.98 12.34 35.34
CA VAL A 193 21.16 11.43 34.54
C VAL A 193 20.24 12.22 33.62
N ARG A 194 19.60 13.28 34.14
CA ARG A 194 18.73 14.17 33.36
C ARG A 194 19.48 14.88 32.24
N GLY A 195 20.69 15.38 32.51
CA GLY A 195 21.56 15.98 31.49
C GLY A 195 21.85 14.99 30.36
N LEU A 196 22.21 13.75 30.69
CA LEU A 196 22.50 12.72 29.70
C LEU A 196 21.27 12.33 28.87
N ILE A 197 20.09 12.23 29.51
CA ILE A 197 18.82 11.99 28.81
C ILE A 197 18.51 13.14 27.85
N THR A 198 18.75 14.38 28.27
CA THR A 198 18.55 15.59 27.46
C THR A 198 19.44 15.54 26.21
N ASP A 199 20.73 15.25 26.39
CA ASP A 199 21.71 15.18 25.29
C ASP A 199 21.41 14.05 24.30
N VAL A 200 21.13 12.85 24.80
CA VAL A 200 20.86 11.67 23.97
C VAL A 200 19.53 11.83 23.21
N SER A 201 18.50 12.33 23.88
CA SER A 201 17.21 12.63 23.25
C SER A 201 17.37 13.69 22.17
N GLY A 202 18.16 14.74 22.43
CA GLY A 202 18.45 15.80 21.45
C GLY A 202 19.12 15.26 20.19
N LYS A 203 20.15 14.41 20.34
CA LYS A 203 20.82 13.77 19.20
C LYS A 203 19.92 12.81 18.42
N LEU A 204 19.03 12.09 19.11
CA LEU A 204 18.05 11.20 18.44
C LEU A 204 17.04 11.99 17.62
N ILE A 205 16.48 13.05 18.21
CA ILE A 205 15.53 13.94 17.52
C ILE A 205 16.23 14.61 16.33
N ASP A 206 17.47 15.09 16.50
CA ASP A 206 18.25 15.66 15.40
C ASP A 206 18.49 14.66 14.27
N SER A 207 18.86 13.42 14.59
CA SER A 207 19.02 12.36 13.58
C SER A 207 17.74 12.12 12.78
N TYR A 208 16.57 12.09 13.43
CA TYR A 208 15.30 11.97 12.71
C TYR A 208 15.00 13.20 11.85
N PHE A 209 15.27 14.40 12.38
CA PHE A 209 15.10 15.66 11.68
C PHE A 209 15.96 15.74 10.41
N GLN A 210 17.26 15.42 10.50
CA GLN A 210 18.19 15.40 9.36
C GLN A 210 17.78 14.38 8.29
N LYS A 211 17.18 13.25 8.70
CA LYS A 211 16.63 12.23 7.79
C LYS A 211 15.27 12.60 7.18
N LYS A 212 14.72 13.78 7.50
CA LYS A 212 13.37 14.23 7.13
C LYS A 212 12.24 13.33 7.65
N ASP A 213 12.50 12.53 8.68
CA ASP A 213 11.48 11.73 9.36
C ASP A 213 10.87 12.54 10.51
N LEU A 214 10.09 13.55 10.12
CA LEU A 214 9.50 14.52 11.05
C LEU A 214 8.43 13.88 11.94
N SER A 215 7.78 12.81 11.46
CA SER A 215 6.77 12.07 12.22
C SER A 215 7.39 11.33 13.41
N SER A 216 8.50 10.61 13.20
CA SER A 216 9.21 9.92 14.28
C SER A 216 9.81 10.92 15.29
N ALA A 217 10.41 12.00 14.80
CA ALA A 217 10.92 13.08 15.65
C ALA A 217 9.83 13.65 16.57
N ARG A 218 8.66 13.97 16.01
CA ARG A 218 7.53 14.53 16.77
C ARG A 218 6.91 13.53 17.75
N THR A 219 6.76 12.28 17.34
CA THR A 219 6.31 11.20 18.23
C THR A 219 7.22 11.09 19.45
N MET A 220 8.54 11.19 19.25
CA MET A 220 9.52 11.18 20.33
C MET A 220 9.39 12.43 21.23
N ILE A 221 9.28 13.64 20.66
CA ILE A 221 9.08 14.89 21.43
C ILE A 221 7.82 14.79 22.29
N ASN A 222 6.70 14.33 21.73
CA ASN A 222 5.43 14.21 22.45
C ASN A 222 5.49 13.14 23.55
N ARG A 223 6.16 12.01 23.30
CA ARG A 223 6.41 10.99 24.34
C ARG A 223 7.20 11.57 25.50
N LEU A 224 8.29 12.29 25.21
CA LEU A 224 9.12 12.93 26.24
C LEU A 224 8.34 14.02 26.99
N ALA A 225 7.59 14.86 26.29
CA ALA A 225 6.75 15.88 26.92
C ALA A 225 5.73 15.28 27.89
N LYS A 226 5.13 14.13 27.54
CA LYS A 226 4.18 13.40 28.39
C LYS A 226 4.88 12.70 29.56
N GLN A 227 6.01 12.04 29.32
CA GLN A 227 6.73 11.29 30.33
C GLN A 227 7.38 12.19 31.40
N TYR A 228 7.80 13.40 31.01
CA TYR A 228 8.46 14.38 31.87
C TYR A 228 7.55 15.59 32.15
N GLN A 229 6.23 15.40 32.24
CA GLN A 229 5.27 16.49 32.42
C GLN A 229 5.46 17.24 33.74
N ASP A 230 5.76 16.52 34.82
CA ASP A 230 5.97 17.10 36.16
C ASP A 230 7.33 17.80 36.31
N ASP A 231 8.30 17.46 35.46
CA ASP A 231 9.66 18.00 35.49
C ASP A 231 10.23 18.14 34.05
N PRO A 232 9.83 19.18 33.29
CA PRO A 232 10.05 19.26 31.84
C PRO A 232 11.52 19.29 31.43
N LEU A 233 11.90 18.50 30.41
CA LEU A 233 13.25 18.51 29.87
C LEU A 233 13.50 19.73 28.96
N PRO A 234 14.65 20.43 29.07
CA PRO A 234 14.97 21.58 28.21
C PRO A 234 14.93 21.28 26.71
N VAL A 235 15.42 20.11 26.30
CA VAL A 235 15.44 19.65 24.90
C VAL A 235 14.04 19.58 24.28
N VAL A 236 13.01 19.29 25.07
CA VAL A 236 11.63 19.24 24.57
C VAL A 236 11.16 20.63 24.16
N GLN A 237 11.45 21.66 24.97
CA GLN A 237 11.09 23.04 24.66
C GLN A 237 11.89 23.58 23.46
N GLU A 238 13.19 23.28 23.40
CA GLU A 238 14.04 23.66 22.27
C GLU A 238 13.51 23.09 20.95
N TRP A 239 13.22 21.79 20.90
CA TRP A 239 12.71 21.15 19.70
C TRP A 239 11.28 21.55 19.36
N LYS A 240 10.40 21.78 20.35
CA LYS A 240 9.09 22.38 20.10
C LYS A 240 9.20 23.75 19.45
N GLY A 241 10.13 24.59 19.92
CA GLY A 241 10.44 25.88 19.31
C GLY A 241 10.91 25.74 17.85
N LYS A 242 11.90 24.86 17.59
CA LYS A 242 12.39 24.60 16.23
C LYS A 242 11.31 24.10 15.27
N PHE A 243 10.44 23.19 15.73
CA PHE A 243 9.31 22.70 14.93
C PHE A 243 8.27 23.79 14.66
N LEU A 244 8.00 24.63 15.66
CA LEU A 244 7.10 25.79 15.51
C LEU A 244 7.66 26.82 14.52
N ASP A 245 8.96 27.13 14.60
CA ASP A 245 9.63 28.03 13.65
C ASP A 245 9.57 27.49 12.22
N LEU A 246 9.84 26.20 12.04
CA LEU A 246 9.74 25.55 10.74
C LEU A 246 8.29 25.56 10.21
N ALA A 247 7.31 25.24 11.05
CA ALA A 247 5.90 25.29 10.68
C ALA A 247 5.45 26.71 10.30
N ASN A 248 5.94 27.75 11.01
CA ASN A 248 5.72 29.15 10.65
C ASN A 248 6.35 29.53 9.30
N GLU A 249 7.52 28.97 8.96
CA GLU A 249 8.14 29.15 7.64
C GLU A 249 7.25 28.58 6.52
N TYR A 250 6.73 27.36 6.71
CA TYR A 250 5.78 26.76 5.77
C TYR A 250 4.45 27.52 5.69
N LYS A 251 3.96 28.05 6.82
CA LYS A 251 2.78 28.92 6.87
C LYS A 251 2.99 30.18 6.02
N ALA A 252 4.14 30.84 6.15
CA ALA A 252 4.48 32.03 5.37
C ALA A 252 4.55 31.73 3.87
N LYS A 253 5.18 30.62 3.48
CA LYS A 253 5.22 30.15 2.08
C LYS A 253 3.82 29.83 1.53
N ALA A 254 2.97 29.19 2.34
CA ALA A 254 1.60 28.89 1.93
C ALA A 254 0.79 30.16 1.65
N VAL A 255 0.95 31.20 2.49
CA VAL A 255 0.33 32.52 2.26
C VAL A 255 0.91 33.18 1.00
N GLU A 256 2.23 33.15 0.80
CA GLU A 256 2.87 33.70 -0.40
C GLU A 256 2.34 33.05 -1.70
N TYR A 257 2.21 31.72 -1.71
CA TYR A 257 1.65 31.00 -2.86
C TYR A 257 0.16 31.31 -3.06
N ARG A 258 -0.60 31.47 -1.96
CA ARG A 258 -2.00 31.90 -2.02
C ARG A 258 -2.14 33.26 -2.68
N ASP A 259 -1.29 34.23 -2.31
CA ASP A 259 -1.31 35.58 -2.89
C ASP A 259 -0.95 35.58 -4.38
N LYS A 260 -0.08 34.66 -4.80
CA LYS A 260 0.24 34.39 -6.22
C LYS A 260 -0.84 33.59 -6.95
N LYS A 261 -1.92 33.17 -6.28
CA LYS A 261 -2.99 32.29 -6.79
C LYS A 261 -2.49 30.91 -7.23
N ASP A 262 -1.34 30.47 -6.73
CA ASP A 262 -0.87 29.10 -6.88
C ASP A 262 -1.43 28.26 -5.73
N TYR A 263 -2.72 27.93 -5.85
CA TYR A 263 -3.46 27.22 -4.80
C TYR A 263 -2.92 25.81 -4.55
N LEU A 264 -2.32 25.17 -5.56
CA LEU A 264 -1.76 23.83 -5.40
C LEU A 264 -0.50 23.87 -4.54
N ALA A 265 0.44 24.78 -4.86
CA ALA A 265 1.63 24.96 -4.03
C ALA A 265 1.26 25.44 -2.63
N ALA A 266 0.31 26.39 -2.51
CA ALA A 266 -0.18 26.88 -1.23
C ALA A 266 -0.74 25.75 -0.35
N ARG A 267 -1.60 24.89 -0.91
CA ARG A 267 -2.16 23.73 -0.20
C ARG A 267 -1.07 22.75 0.24
N ARG A 268 -0.09 22.46 -0.62
CA ARG A 268 1.00 21.55 -0.29
C ARG A 268 1.83 22.05 0.88
N GLU A 269 2.21 23.33 0.86
CA GLU A 269 2.97 23.91 1.98
C GLU A 269 2.12 24.03 3.26
N ALA A 270 0.82 24.33 3.16
CA ALA A 270 -0.11 24.33 4.30
C ALA A 270 -0.31 22.92 4.90
N THR A 271 -0.33 21.88 4.08
CA THR A 271 -0.43 20.49 4.55
C THR A 271 0.84 20.09 5.29
N LYS A 272 2.02 20.38 4.71
CA LYS A 272 3.32 20.15 5.38
C LYS A 272 3.43 20.90 6.70
N MET A 273 2.95 22.14 6.77
CA MET A 273 2.87 22.90 8.03
C MET A 273 2.11 22.11 9.10
N LEU A 274 0.92 21.57 8.78
CA LEU A 274 0.11 20.80 9.73
C LEU A 274 0.69 19.42 10.05
N ASP A 275 1.43 18.81 9.12
CA ASP A 275 2.17 17.57 9.41
C ASP A 275 3.28 17.80 10.45
N ILE A 276 3.92 18.98 10.39
CA ILE A 276 4.97 19.41 11.34
C ILE A 276 4.35 19.83 12.68
N GLU A 277 3.41 20.78 12.67
CA GLU A 277 2.69 21.25 13.85
C GLU A 277 1.18 21.44 13.55
N PRO A 278 0.33 20.41 13.80
CA PRO A 278 -1.11 20.41 13.64
C PRO A 278 -1.84 21.42 14.52
N ASP A 279 -1.28 21.78 15.68
CA ASP A 279 -1.92 22.70 16.62
C ASP A 279 -1.40 24.14 16.46
N ILE A 280 -0.71 24.44 15.35
CA ILE A 280 -0.28 25.79 15.00
C ILE A 280 -1.50 26.72 14.87
N GLU A 281 -1.40 27.89 15.49
CA GLU A 281 -2.48 28.87 15.51
C GLU A 281 -2.88 29.30 14.08
N GLY A 282 -4.16 29.20 13.75
CA GLY A 282 -4.70 29.57 12.44
C GLY A 282 -4.35 28.61 11.30
N GLY A 283 -3.65 27.50 11.57
CA GLY A 283 -3.18 26.58 10.53
C GLY A 283 -4.30 25.80 9.85
N LYS A 284 -5.22 25.26 10.64
CA LYS A 284 -6.38 24.49 10.14
C LYS A 284 -7.34 25.41 9.38
N GLU A 285 -7.52 26.63 9.86
CA GLU A 285 -8.31 27.67 9.20
C GLU A 285 -7.71 28.03 7.84
N LEU A 286 -6.39 28.25 7.76
CA LEU A 286 -5.69 28.54 6.50
C LEU A 286 -5.91 27.42 5.47
N LEU A 287 -5.71 26.16 5.85
CA LEU A 287 -5.90 25.04 4.93
C LEU A 287 -7.37 24.92 4.50
N ARG A 288 -8.31 25.07 5.43
CA ARG A 288 -9.76 25.04 5.12
C ARG A 288 -10.14 26.16 4.15
N ASP A 289 -9.63 27.36 4.35
CA ASP A 289 -9.93 28.51 3.50
C ASP A 289 -9.33 28.34 2.09
N LEU A 290 -8.10 27.79 1.98
CA LEU A 290 -7.51 27.40 0.69
C LEU A 290 -8.36 26.36 -0.05
N LEU A 291 -8.81 25.31 0.66
CA LEU A 291 -9.68 24.27 0.12
C LEU A 291 -11.06 24.78 -0.26
N LYS A 292 -11.53 25.86 0.36
CA LYS A 292 -12.80 26.50 0.00
C LYS A 292 -12.65 27.43 -1.19
N GLU A 293 -11.53 28.16 -1.27
CA GLU A 293 -11.28 29.17 -2.31
C GLU A 293 -11.05 28.51 -3.67
N TYR A 294 -10.24 27.45 -3.73
CA TYR A 294 -9.96 26.74 -4.97
C TYR A 294 -9.66 25.23 -4.76
N PRO A 295 -10.69 24.42 -4.49
CA PRO A 295 -10.53 22.97 -4.31
C PRO A 295 -10.05 22.27 -5.59
N ILE A 296 -8.91 21.59 -5.51
CA ILE A 296 -8.30 20.80 -6.61
C ILE A 296 -8.19 19.34 -6.15
N VAL A 297 -8.47 18.39 -7.04
CA VAL A 297 -8.19 16.96 -6.82
C VAL A 297 -7.25 16.44 -7.90
N ARG A 298 -6.16 15.80 -7.48
CA ARG A 298 -5.19 15.11 -8.33
C ARG A 298 -5.41 13.61 -8.26
N VAL A 299 -5.49 12.99 -9.43
CA VAL A 299 -5.75 11.57 -9.61
C VAL A 299 -4.60 10.95 -10.40
N GLY A 300 -3.92 9.98 -9.81
CA GLY A 300 -2.93 9.15 -10.49
C GLY A 300 -3.61 8.17 -11.46
N VAL A 301 -3.18 8.21 -12.72
CA VAL A 301 -3.63 7.31 -13.78
C VAL A 301 -2.45 6.70 -14.51
N PHE A 302 -2.64 5.52 -15.10
CA PHE A 302 -1.58 4.81 -15.84
C PHE A 302 -1.72 4.92 -17.36
N GLN A 303 -2.87 5.40 -17.83
CA GLN A 303 -3.18 5.57 -19.25
C GLN A 303 -4.08 6.79 -19.45
N THR A 304 -3.91 7.48 -20.57
CA THR A 304 -4.72 8.65 -20.94
C THR A 304 -5.81 8.30 -21.95
N ALA A 305 -6.86 9.12 -22.01
CA ALA A 305 -7.90 9.01 -23.02
C ALA A 305 -7.73 10.07 -24.10
N GLU A 306 -7.78 9.66 -25.38
CA GLU A 306 -7.90 10.60 -26.51
C GLU A 306 -9.34 11.02 -26.75
N LYS A 307 -10.24 10.02 -26.76
CA LYS A 307 -11.67 10.20 -27.02
C LYS A 307 -12.45 9.61 -25.84
N PRO A 308 -12.92 10.45 -24.90
CA PRO A 308 -13.77 10.00 -23.80
C PRO A 308 -15.09 9.42 -24.32
N ASP A 309 -15.58 8.37 -23.66
CA ASP A 309 -16.80 7.64 -24.03
C ASP A 309 -17.40 6.95 -22.80
N THR A 310 -18.58 7.37 -22.36
CA THR A 310 -19.30 6.84 -21.19
C THR A 310 -19.69 5.37 -21.30
N ALA A 311 -19.65 4.78 -22.50
CA ALA A 311 -20.03 3.41 -22.71
C ALA A 311 -18.83 2.49 -23.01
N ALA A 312 -17.60 3.00 -23.10
CA ALA A 312 -16.45 2.21 -23.58
C ALA A 312 -16.21 0.93 -22.77
N ILE A 313 -16.44 -0.24 -23.39
CA ILE A 313 -16.29 -1.54 -22.71
C ILE A 313 -14.84 -2.02 -22.65
N ALA A 314 -14.01 -1.72 -23.65
CA ALA A 314 -12.62 -2.23 -23.72
C ALA A 314 -11.56 -1.13 -23.76
N ASN A 315 -11.94 0.08 -23.33
CA ASN A 315 -11.05 1.23 -23.20
C ASN A 315 -11.37 1.94 -21.89
N TRP A 316 -10.76 1.46 -20.81
CA TRP A 316 -11.00 1.97 -19.45
C TRP A 316 -10.68 3.47 -19.32
N PRO A 317 -9.57 4.01 -19.86
CA PRO A 317 -9.34 5.45 -19.85
C PRO A 317 -10.46 6.24 -20.52
N ALA A 318 -10.95 5.79 -21.68
CA ALA A 318 -12.07 6.45 -22.36
C ALA A 318 -13.35 6.43 -21.51
N PHE A 319 -13.65 5.31 -20.85
CA PHE A 319 -14.78 5.19 -19.92
C PHE A 319 -14.66 6.17 -18.75
N ARG A 320 -13.51 6.12 -18.07
CA ARG A 320 -13.21 6.95 -16.92
C ARG A 320 -13.29 8.45 -17.25
N SER A 321 -12.58 8.91 -18.27
CA SER A 321 -12.65 10.32 -18.70
C SER A 321 -14.03 10.67 -19.26
N GLY A 322 -14.77 9.71 -19.82
CA GLY A 322 -16.14 9.90 -20.31
C GLY A 322 -17.09 10.31 -19.18
N GLN A 323 -16.94 9.70 -18.00
CA GLN A 323 -17.70 10.05 -16.80
C GLN A 323 -17.37 11.44 -16.24
N LEU A 324 -16.17 11.97 -16.49
CA LEU A 324 -15.82 13.35 -16.11
C LEU A 324 -16.58 14.39 -16.94
N ILE A 325 -16.61 14.15 -18.25
CA ILE A 325 -16.98 15.19 -19.21
C ILE A 325 -18.39 15.04 -19.75
N SER A 326 -19.10 13.96 -19.45
CA SER A 326 -20.43 13.73 -19.99
C SER A 326 -21.26 12.79 -19.14
N ARG A 327 -22.58 12.94 -19.27
CA ARG A 327 -23.57 12.10 -18.63
C ARG A 327 -24.31 11.28 -19.70
N PRO A 328 -24.41 9.96 -19.56
CA PRO A 328 -25.11 9.15 -20.54
C PRO A 328 -26.64 9.35 -20.44
N LEU A 329 -27.34 9.16 -21.56
CA LEU A 329 -28.79 9.26 -21.62
C LEU A 329 -29.47 8.25 -20.69
N PHE A 330 -29.00 7.00 -20.72
CA PHE A 330 -29.29 5.99 -19.71
C PHE A 330 -28.03 5.64 -18.92
N GLU A 331 -28.14 5.72 -17.60
CA GLU A 331 -27.07 5.33 -16.69
C GLU A 331 -27.31 3.92 -16.17
N PHE A 332 -26.33 3.04 -16.31
CA PHE A 332 -26.28 1.80 -15.55
C PHE A 332 -26.09 2.11 -14.06
N ARG A 333 -26.89 1.47 -13.19
CA ARG A 333 -26.82 1.69 -11.73
C ARG A 333 -26.32 0.46 -10.98
N SER A 334 -26.82 -0.70 -11.35
CA SER A 334 -26.58 -1.96 -10.64
C SER A 334 -27.04 -3.13 -11.49
N THR A 335 -26.64 -4.34 -11.10
CA THR A 335 -27.16 -5.59 -11.64
C THR A 335 -28.36 -6.07 -10.81
N GLY A 336 -29.39 -6.56 -11.47
CA GLY A 336 -30.56 -7.19 -10.85
C GLY A 336 -30.88 -8.55 -11.48
N PRO A 337 -31.92 -9.26 -10.99
CA PRO A 337 -32.29 -10.60 -11.47
C PRO A 337 -32.62 -10.65 -12.98
N GLU A 338 -33.03 -9.53 -13.54
CA GLU A 338 -33.32 -9.31 -14.96
C GLU A 338 -32.28 -8.37 -15.58
N GLY A 339 -31.00 -8.68 -15.40
CA GLY A 339 -29.89 -7.91 -15.97
C GLY A 339 -29.68 -6.53 -15.36
N GLY A 340 -29.17 -5.59 -16.15
CA GLY A 340 -28.82 -4.24 -15.73
C GLY A 340 -30.03 -3.40 -15.34
N GLN A 341 -29.91 -2.68 -14.22
CA GLN A 341 -30.85 -1.64 -13.80
C GLN A 341 -30.38 -0.29 -14.30
N TYR A 342 -31.25 0.40 -15.05
CA TYR A 342 -30.92 1.66 -15.70
C TYR A 342 -31.79 2.81 -15.20
N ARG A 343 -31.22 4.01 -15.23
CA ARG A 343 -31.92 5.26 -14.95
C ARG A 343 -31.90 6.15 -16.20
N PHE A 344 -33.05 6.66 -16.61
CA PHE A 344 -33.12 7.71 -17.62
C PHE A 344 -32.67 9.04 -17.02
N SER A 345 -31.61 9.64 -17.56
CA SER A 345 -30.98 10.83 -16.99
C SER A 345 -31.85 12.09 -17.07
N LEU A 346 -32.84 12.10 -17.96
CA LEU A 346 -33.71 13.24 -18.24
C LEU A 346 -35.11 13.13 -17.63
N GLY A 347 -35.46 12.02 -16.97
CA GLY A 347 -36.79 11.84 -16.41
C GLY A 347 -37.14 10.39 -16.11
N SER A 348 -38.33 9.95 -16.53
CA SER A 348 -38.82 8.59 -16.32
C SER A 348 -39.01 7.84 -17.63
N PHE A 349 -39.01 6.51 -17.55
CA PHE A 349 -39.32 5.64 -18.67
C PHE A 349 -40.17 4.46 -18.21
N GLN A 350 -40.91 3.87 -19.15
CA GLN A 350 -41.66 2.64 -18.96
C GLN A 350 -41.58 1.80 -20.23
N GLN A 351 -41.27 0.52 -20.07
CA GLN A 351 -41.33 -0.43 -21.17
C GLN A 351 -42.70 -1.11 -21.16
N SER A 352 -43.27 -1.36 -22.33
CA SER A 352 -44.52 -2.11 -22.47
C SER A 352 -44.33 -3.58 -22.10
N ASP A 353 -45.42 -4.24 -21.68
CA ASP A 353 -45.41 -5.66 -21.28
C ASP A 353 -45.01 -6.58 -22.44
N ASP A 354 -45.39 -6.21 -23.67
CA ASP A 354 -45.00 -6.93 -24.91
C ASP A 354 -43.56 -6.64 -25.36
N ARG A 355 -42.87 -5.73 -24.67
CA ARG A 355 -41.49 -5.29 -24.90
C ARG A 355 -41.23 -4.68 -26.28
N LEU A 356 -42.29 -4.28 -26.98
CA LEU A 356 -42.22 -3.62 -28.29
C LEU A 356 -42.14 -2.10 -28.20
N GLU A 357 -42.47 -1.52 -27.05
CA GLU A 357 -42.49 -0.08 -26.86
C GLU A 357 -41.66 0.34 -25.65
N LEU A 358 -41.02 1.51 -25.77
CA LEU A 358 -40.36 2.21 -24.67
C LEU A 358 -40.85 3.65 -24.62
N ASP A 359 -41.65 3.94 -23.60
CA ASP A 359 -42.21 5.27 -23.34
C ASP A 359 -41.25 6.04 -22.45
N MET A 360 -40.93 7.28 -22.83
CA MET A 360 -40.07 8.16 -22.04
C MET A 360 -40.74 9.51 -21.82
N THR A 361 -40.63 10.00 -20.59
CA THR A 361 -41.11 11.33 -20.19
C THR A 361 -39.92 12.15 -19.70
N ILE A 362 -39.66 13.24 -20.41
CA ILE A 362 -38.60 14.22 -20.13
C ILE A 362 -39.10 15.21 -19.08
N GLN A 363 -38.31 15.43 -18.04
CA GLN A 363 -38.55 16.47 -17.05
C GLN A 363 -37.93 17.78 -17.51
N ASN A 364 -38.69 18.87 -17.41
CA ASN A 364 -38.25 20.23 -17.75
C ASN A 364 -37.69 20.40 -19.19
N PRO A 365 -38.38 19.90 -20.23
CA PRO A 365 -37.87 19.98 -21.60
C PRO A 365 -37.68 21.44 -22.05
N GLY A 366 -36.59 21.73 -22.75
CA GLY A 366 -36.31 23.06 -23.29
C GLY A 366 -35.78 24.08 -22.26
N GLN A 367 -35.65 23.72 -20.98
CA GLN A 367 -34.76 24.47 -20.08
C GLN A 367 -33.32 24.40 -20.59
N THR A 368 -32.48 25.39 -20.24
CA THR A 368 -31.11 25.51 -20.75
C THR A 368 -30.34 24.18 -20.66
N GLY A 369 -30.00 23.63 -21.82
CA GLY A 369 -29.26 22.37 -21.97
C GLY A 369 -30.11 21.09 -21.95
N VAL A 370 -31.40 21.12 -21.56
CA VAL A 370 -32.26 19.93 -21.52
C VAL A 370 -32.95 19.71 -22.88
N PRO A 371 -32.72 18.57 -23.56
CA PRO A 371 -33.30 18.32 -24.87
C PRO A 371 -34.79 18.07 -24.76
N ASN A 372 -35.54 18.59 -25.73
CA ASN A 372 -36.94 18.20 -25.88
C ASN A 372 -37.03 16.86 -26.64
N SER A 373 -38.24 16.34 -26.71
CA SER A 373 -38.56 15.09 -27.41
C SER A 373 -38.18 15.09 -28.89
N LEU A 374 -38.26 16.23 -29.59
CA LEU A 374 -37.86 16.35 -30.99
C LEU A 374 -36.34 16.21 -31.14
N ASP A 375 -35.56 16.89 -30.29
CA ASP A 375 -34.09 16.81 -30.30
C ASP A 375 -33.62 15.35 -30.10
N LEU A 376 -34.18 14.66 -29.10
CA LEU A 376 -33.88 13.26 -28.83
C LEU A 376 -34.31 12.35 -29.97
N SER A 377 -35.49 12.57 -30.55
CA SER A 377 -35.99 11.77 -31.68
C SER A 377 -35.03 11.79 -32.87
N GLN A 378 -34.47 12.95 -33.19
CA GLN A 378 -33.48 13.08 -34.26
C GLN A 378 -32.16 12.39 -33.90
N SER A 379 -31.73 12.47 -32.64
CA SER A 379 -30.54 11.77 -32.15
C SER A 379 -30.67 10.24 -32.29
N PHE A 380 -31.84 9.68 -31.95
CA PHE A 380 -32.16 8.25 -32.15
C PHE A 380 -32.14 7.87 -33.63
N LEU A 381 -32.76 8.68 -34.49
CA LEU A 381 -32.81 8.44 -35.94
C LEU A 381 -31.42 8.50 -36.58
N ARG A 382 -30.57 9.48 -36.23
CA ARG A 382 -29.19 9.57 -36.74
C ARG A 382 -28.41 8.29 -36.45
N ARG A 383 -28.54 7.75 -35.24
CA ARG A 383 -27.84 6.53 -34.81
C ARG A 383 -28.42 5.25 -35.40
N ALA A 384 -29.66 5.28 -35.85
CA ALA A 384 -30.28 4.19 -36.59
C ALA A 384 -30.00 4.26 -38.12
N THR A 385 -29.44 5.37 -38.61
CA THR A 385 -29.26 5.63 -40.05
C THR A 385 -27.83 5.31 -40.51
N ILE A 386 -27.70 4.35 -41.43
CA ILE A 386 -26.41 4.00 -42.03
C ILE A 386 -25.78 5.23 -42.71
N GLY A 387 -24.47 5.39 -42.57
CA GLY A 387 -23.70 6.49 -43.18
C GLY A 387 -23.65 7.76 -42.32
N LYS A 388 -24.35 7.83 -41.19
CA LYS A 388 -24.15 8.88 -40.18
C LYS A 388 -22.92 8.56 -39.31
N PRO A 389 -22.12 9.57 -38.90
CA PRO A 389 -20.97 9.35 -38.02
C PRO A 389 -21.33 8.70 -36.67
N GLU A 390 -22.55 8.93 -36.19
CA GLU A 390 -23.05 8.38 -34.94
C GLU A 390 -23.70 7.00 -35.10
N TYR A 391 -23.73 6.41 -36.30
CA TYR A 391 -24.42 5.15 -36.56
C TYR A 391 -24.01 4.04 -35.57
N VAL A 392 -24.99 3.42 -34.93
CA VAL A 392 -24.81 2.30 -34.00
C VAL A 392 -25.54 1.07 -34.55
N PRO A 393 -24.82 0.05 -35.07
CA PRO A 393 -25.43 -1.12 -35.68
C PRO A 393 -26.44 -1.85 -34.78
N GLY A 394 -26.07 -2.10 -33.52
CA GLY A 394 -26.93 -2.81 -32.55
C GLY A 394 -28.24 -2.07 -32.27
N TRP A 395 -28.21 -0.75 -32.18
CA TRP A 395 -29.41 0.08 -32.03
C TRP A 395 -30.28 0.07 -33.28
N ALA A 396 -29.67 0.27 -34.46
CA ALA A 396 -30.36 0.26 -35.74
C ALA A 396 -31.08 -1.07 -36.00
N ALA A 397 -30.53 -2.19 -35.49
CA ALA A 397 -31.09 -3.52 -35.65
C ALA A 397 -32.38 -3.77 -34.85
N ILE A 398 -32.66 -2.99 -33.81
CA ILE A 398 -33.88 -3.13 -32.99
C ILE A 398 -34.84 -1.96 -33.16
N PHE A 399 -34.33 -0.77 -33.49
CA PHE A 399 -35.13 0.46 -33.60
C PHE A 399 -36.02 0.44 -34.86
N ASP A 400 -37.32 0.70 -34.69
CA ASP A 400 -38.28 0.82 -35.79
C ASP A 400 -38.69 2.28 -36.02
N SER A 401 -39.31 2.90 -35.02
CA SER A 401 -39.82 4.27 -35.12
C SER A 401 -39.79 5.00 -33.79
N VAL A 402 -39.82 6.33 -33.84
CA VAL A 402 -40.05 7.18 -32.67
C VAL A 402 -41.21 8.13 -32.96
N SER A 403 -42.15 8.24 -32.02
CA SER A 403 -43.28 9.14 -32.06
C SER A 403 -43.14 10.17 -30.95
N VAL A 404 -43.41 11.44 -31.27
CA VAL A 404 -43.30 12.55 -30.35
C VAL A 404 -44.70 13.07 -30.04
N ALA A 405 -45.07 13.12 -28.76
CA ALA A 405 -46.38 13.57 -28.29
C ALA A 405 -46.21 14.83 -27.41
N GLY A 406 -45.77 15.92 -28.03
CA GLY A 406 -45.39 17.16 -27.34
C GLY A 406 -43.93 17.18 -26.88
N PRO A 407 -43.46 18.26 -26.22
CA PRO A 407 -42.04 18.48 -25.92
C PRO A 407 -41.44 17.53 -24.86
N GLU A 408 -42.30 16.88 -24.06
CA GLU A 408 -41.93 16.05 -22.92
C GLU A 408 -42.01 14.55 -23.19
N LYS A 409 -42.88 14.12 -24.12
CA LYS A 409 -43.21 12.70 -24.29
C LYS A 409 -42.73 12.19 -25.63
N LEU A 410 -42.08 11.04 -25.58
CA LEU A 410 -41.68 10.29 -26.75
C LEU A 410 -41.96 8.80 -26.51
N LYS A 411 -42.43 8.14 -27.56
CA LYS A 411 -42.69 6.71 -27.60
C LYS A 411 -41.81 6.10 -28.68
N MET A 412 -40.97 5.15 -28.30
CA MET A 412 -40.17 4.38 -29.25
C MET A 412 -40.82 3.03 -29.49
N ARG A 413 -40.80 2.60 -30.74
CA ARG A 413 -41.25 1.27 -31.16
C ARG A 413 -40.04 0.48 -31.66
N PHE A 414 -40.01 -0.80 -31.31
CA PHE A 414 -38.98 -1.73 -31.75
C PHE A 414 -39.50 -2.67 -32.82
N ARG A 415 -38.62 -3.12 -33.71
CA ARG A 415 -38.94 -4.08 -34.78
C ARG A 415 -39.34 -5.45 -34.25
N ARG A 416 -38.96 -5.73 -33.01
CA ARG A 416 -39.14 -6.99 -32.28
C ARG A 416 -39.09 -6.73 -30.78
N PRO A 417 -39.72 -7.59 -29.95
CA PRO A 417 -39.60 -7.50 -28.51
C PRO A 417 -38.13 -7.56 -28.08
N HIS A 418 -37.69 -6.69 -27.17
CA HIS A 418 -36.32 -6.68 -26.66
C HIS A 418 -36.30 -6.53 -25.14
N VAL A 419 -35.45 -7.28 -24.44
CA VAL A 419 -35.49 -7.34 -22.95
C VAL A 419 -34.97 -6.08 -22.27
N LEU A 420 -33.96 -5.41 -22.85
CA LEU A 420 -33.32 -4.21 -22.28
C LEU A 420 -32.91 -3.20 -23.38
N PRO A 421 -33.86 -2.60 -24.12
CA PRO A 421 -33.52 -1.63 -25.16
C PRO A 421 -32.73 -0.42 -24.63
N GLN A 422 -32.95 -0.02 -23.38
CA GLN A 422 -32.24 1.06 -22.71
C GLN A 422 -30.73 0.84 -22.58
N ALA A 423 -30.25 -0.42 -22.61
CA ALA A 423 -28.83 -0.72 -22.53
C ALA A 423 -28.03 -0.22 -23.75
N PHE A 424 -28.69 -0.05 -24.91
CA PHE A 424 -28.09 0.55 -26.10
C PHE A 424 -27.94 2.07 -25.99
N LEU A 425 -28.65 2.72 -25.07
CA LEU A 425 -28.80 4.18 -24.99
C LEU A 425 -27.84 4.81 -23.97
N GLN A 426 -26.65 4.23 -23.77
CA GLN A 426 -25.62 4.75 -22.84
C GLN A 426 -24.73 5.83 -23.47
N TRP A 427 -25.22 6.51 -24.50
CA TRP A 427 -24.50 7.56 -25.23
C TRP A 427 -24.54 8.87 -24.47
N PRO A 428 -23.55 9.76 -24.63
CA PRO A 428 -23.61 11.10 -24.05
C PRO A 428 -24.84 11.84 -24.57
N ILE A 429 -25.50 12.57 -23.67
CA ILE A 429 -26.52 13.55 -24.07
C ILE A 429 -25.83 14.58 -24.99
N GLU A 430 -26.50 15.01 -26.04
CA GLU A 430 -25.94 15.98 -26.99
C GLU A 430 -26.16 17.42 -26.52
N ALA A 431 -25.27 18.33 -26.91
CA ALA A 431 -25.46 19.75 -26.71
C ALA A 431 -26.57 20.28 -27.62
N ILE A 432 -27.37 21.22 -27.10
CA ILE A 432 -28.44 21.87 -27.85
C ILE A 432 -28.01 23.31 -28.11
N GLY A 433 -27.95 23.70 -29.38
CA GLY A 433 -27.46 25.02 -29.79
C GLY A 433 -25.93 25.07 -29.90
N GLU A 434 -25.43 25.88 -30.83
CA GLU A 434 -23.99 26.03 -31.08
C GLU A 434 -23.26 26.61 -29.87
N GLY A 435 -22.10 26.03 -29.54
CA GLY A 435 -21.24 26.50 -28.44
C GLY A 435 -21.68 26.05 -27.03
N ASN A 436 -22.84 25.40 -26.89
CA ASN A 436 -23.30 24.89 -25.59
C ASN A 436 -22.60 23.57 -25.22
N LEU A 437 -22.43 23.35 -23.91
CA LEU A 437 -22.05 22.04 -23.39
C LEU A 437 -23.30 21.16 -23.26
N PRO A 438 -23.16 19.83 -23.42
CA PRO A 438 -24.27 18.94 -23.17
C PRO A 438 -24.79 18.97 -21.73
N MET A 439 -26.03 18.52 -21.53
CA MET A 439 -26.60 18.44 -20.18
C MET A 439 -25.83 17.46 -19.31
N GLY A 440 -25.56 17.86 -18.06
CA GLY A 440 -24.88 17.02 -17.09
C GLY A 440 -23.36 16.96 -17.28
N VAL A 441 -22.79 17.73 -18.21
CA VAL A 441 -21.36 17.98 -18.26
C VAL A 441 -20.95 18.82 -17.05
N LEU A 442 -20.21 18.20 -16.13
CA LEU A 442 -19.73 18.88 -14.92
C LEU A 442 -18.34 19.47 -15.13
N TYR A 443 -17.50 18.80 -15.90
CA TYR A 443 -16.12 19.21 -16.16
C TYR A 443 -15.82 19.22 -17.66
N LYS A 444 -14.91 20.09 -18.09
CA LYS A 444 -14.39 20.11 -19.47
C LYS A 444 -12.86 20.08 -19.46
N PRO A 445 -12.22 19.54 -20.51
CA PRO A 445 -10.76 19.63 -20.65
C PRO A 445 -10.30 21.09 -20.67
N LYS A 446 -9.28 21.42 -19.87
CA LYS A 446 -8.66 22.74 -19.76
C LYS A 446 -7.31 22.78 -20.46
N SER A 447 -6.44 21.83 -20.15
CA SER A 447 -5.12 21.69 -20.76
C SER A 447 -4.66 20.23 -20.75
N LYS A 448 -3.78 19.89 -21.69
CA LYS A 448 -3.12 18.60 -21.78
C LYS A 448 -1.63 18.81 -22.02
N GLU A 449 -0.83 18.44 -21.03
CA GLU A 449 0.63 18.36 -21.06
C GLU A 449 1.05 16.88 -21.17
N GLN A 450 2.35 16.59 -21.27
CA GLN A 450 2.84 15.22 -21.48
C GLN A 450 2.35 14.23 -20.40
N ASN A 451 2.44 14.62 -19.11
CA ASN A 451 2.07 13.76 -17.98
C ASN A 451 0.89 14.30 -17.15
N LEU A 452 0.19 15.32 -17.65
CA LEU A 452 -0.85 16.01 -16.88
C LEU A 452 -2.01 16.42 -17.78
N GLN A 453 -3.21 15.98 -17.42
CA GLN A 453 -4.44 16.42 -18.07
C GLN A 453 -5.34 17.10 -17.05
N ARG A 454 -5.68 18.37 -17.30
CA ARG A 454 -6.47 19.19 -16.37
C ARG A 454 -7.89 19.33 -16.90
N PHE A 455 -8.84 19.21 -15.99
CA PHE A 455 -10.26 19.42 -16.22
C PHE A 455 -10.75 20.50 -15.26
N GLU A 456 -11.59 21.41 -15.75
CA GLU A 456 -12.18 22.47 -14.93
C GLU A 456 -13.70 22.36 -14.88
N TRP A 457 -14.27 22.80 -13.77
CA TRP A 457 -15.70 22.90 -13.56
C TRP A 457 -16.34 23.75 -14.66
N ALA A 458 -17.32 23.17 -15.34
CA ALA A 458 -17.97 23.74 -16.50
C ALA A 458 -19.50 23.77 -16.39
N SER A 459 -20.06 23.27 -15.28
CA SER A 459 -21.51 23.33 -15.05
C SER A 459 -22.00 24.78 -14.94
N SER A 460 -23.22 25.02 -15.43
CA SER A 460 -23.91 26.31 -15.30
C SER A 460 -24.23 26.68 -13.85
N SER A 461 -24.35 25.68 -12.97
CA SER A 461 -24.51 25.88 -11.53
C SER A 461 -23.18 26.21 -10.86
N LYS A 462 -23.20 27.13 -9.89
CA LYS A 462 -22.04 27.32 -9.01
C LYS A 462 -21.71 25.99 -8.30
N PRO A 463 -20.43 25.60 -8.25
CA PRO A 463 -20.02 24.43 -7.50
C PRO A 463 -20.35 24.63 -6.02
N ALA A 464 -20.73 23.56 -5.34
CA ALA A 464 -20.95 23.60 -3.90
C ALA A 464 -19.64 23.86 -3.16
N ASP A 465 -19.73 24.35 -1.91
CA ASP A 465 -18.55 24.51 -1.04
C ASP A 465 -17.74 23.21 -1.01
N PHE A 466 -16.42 23.32 -1.17
CA PHE A 466 -15.45 22.21 -1.19
C PHE A 466 -15.59 21.22 -2.36
N GLN A 467 -16.46 21.47 -3.33
CA GLN A 467 -16.57 20.65 -4.52
C GLN A 467 -15.37 20.94 -5.45
N PRO A 468 -14.68 19.91 -5.99
CA PRO A 468 -13.51 20.13 -6.84
C PRO A 468 -13.80 21.08 -8.00
N MET A 469 -13.08 22.21 -8.03
CA MET A 469 -13.08 23.18 -9.13
C MET A 469 -12.27 22.65 -10.31
N GLU A 470 -11.17 21.97 -10.01
CA GLU A 470 -10.34 21.30 -11.02
C GLU A 470 -10.04 19.85 -10.62
N ILE A 471 -9.91 19.02 -11.65
CA ILE A 471 -9.44 17.64 -11.54
C ILE A 471 -8.22 17.49 -12.43
N HIS A 472 -7.14 17.00 -11.86
CA HIS A 472 -5.87 16.82 -12.52
C HIS A 472 -5.57 15.33 -12.62
N GLU A 473 -5.61 14.77 -13.82
CA GLU A 473 -5.11 13.43 -14.07
C GLU A 473 -3.61 13.48 -14.30
N VAL A 474 -2.86 12.85 -13.40
CA VAL A 474 -1.39 12.75 -13.48
C VAL A 474 -1.05 11.37 -14.01
N LEU A 475 -0.38 11.32 -15.16
CA LEU A 475 0.07 10.07 -15.78
C LEU A 475 1.34 9.57 -15.07
N TYR A 476 1.29 8.34 -14.57
CA TYR A 476 2.42 7.64 -13.97
C TYR A 476 2.82 6.44 -14.83
N GLU A 477 4.13 6.29 -15.05
CA GLU A 477 4.70 5.09 -15.66
C GLU A 477 4.99 4.00 -14.60
N ASP A 478 5.44 4.44 -13.41
CA ASP A 478 5.76 3.60 -12.25
C ASP A 478 4.65 3.65 -11.18
N PRO A 479 3.95 2.53 -10.93
CA PRO A 479 2.97 2.38 -9.85
C PRO A 479 3.53 2.69 -8.46
N SER A 480 4.80 2.37 -8.21
CA SER A 480 5.44 2.66 -6.92
C SER A 480 5.52 4.16 -6.67
N GLN A 481 5.79 4.95 -7.72
CA GLN A 481 5.79 6.40 -7.64
C GLN A 481 4.39 6.94 -7.32
N ALA A 482 3.35 6.44 -8.01
CA ALA A 482 1.97 6.85 -7.75
C ALA A 482 1.56 6.56 -6.29
N ILE A 483 1.91 5.37 -5.79
CA ILE A 483 1.63 4.98 -4.39
C ILE A 483 2.37 5.88 -3.40
N ASN A 484 3.66 6.16 -3.64
CA ASN A 484 4.44 7.06 -2.80
C ASN A 484 3.87 8.49 -2.78
N ASP A 485 3.41 8.99 -3.93
CA ASP A 485 2.79 10.31 -4.04
C ASP A 485 1.42 10.35 -3.35
N LEU A 486 0.65 9.26 -3.38
CA LEU A 486 -0.60 9.12 -2.61
C LEU A 486 -0.34 9.14 -1.10
N LEU A 487 0.68 8.38 -0.64
CA LEU A 487 1.09 8.33 0.76
C LEU A 487 1.56 9.70 1.27
N ARG A 488 2.31 10.44 0.44
CA ARG A 488 2.81 11.79 0.75
C ARG A 488 1.76 12.88 0.63
N GLY A 489 0.60 12.61 0.02
CA GLY A 489 -0.46 13.60 -0.19
C GLY A 489 -0.20 14.54 -1.37
N GLU A 490 0.70 14.15 -2.27
CA GLU A 490 0.89 14.83 -3.54
C GLU A 490 -0.30 14.54 -4.48
N ILE A 491 -0.90 13.35 -4.42
CA ILE A 491 -2.16 13.03 -5.09
C ILE A 491 -3.20 12.54 -4.10
N GLU A 492 -4.48 12.71 -4.42
CA GLU A 492 -5.59 12.32 -3.55
C GLU A 492 -6.25 11.01 -3.96
N ALA A 493 -6.09 10.54 -5.18
CA ALA A 493 -6.64 9.25 -5.62
C ALA A 493 -5.79 8.55 -6.69
N ILE A 494 -5.97 7.23 -6.84
CA ILE A 494 -5.41 6.40 -7.92
C ILE A 494 -6.53 5.52 -8.47
N ASP A 495 -6.76 5.54 -9.80
CA ASP A 495 -7.91 4.88 -10.44
C ASP A 495 -7.79 3.35 -10.60
N ARG A 496 -6.62 2.77 -10.88
CA ARG A 496 -6.51 1.29 -10.98
C ARG A 496 -5.23 0.78 -10.36
N LEU A 497 -5.35 0.26 -9.16
CA LEU A 497 -4.25 -0.35 -8.43
C LEU A 497 -3.99 -1.76 -8.90
N PHE A 498 -2.71 -2.12 -8.94
CA PHE A 498 -2.32 -3.52 -9.04
C PHE A 498 -2.86 -4.29 -7.81
N PRO A 499 -3.50 -5.47 -7.98
CA PRO A 499 -4.19 -6.14 -6.88
C PRO A 499 -3.31 -6.43 -5.67
N ALA A 500 -2.02 -6.78 -5.88
CA ALA A 500 -1.09 -7.00 -4.78
C ALA A 500 -0.83 -5.72 -3.97
N ASP A 501 -0.74 -4.57 -4.63
CA ASP A 501 -0.49 -3.28 -3.97
C ASP A 501 -1.73 -2.72 -3.29
N ALA A 502 -2.92 -2.93 -3.86
CA ALA A 502 -4.19 -2.61 -3.20
C ALA A 502 -4.28 -3.28 -1.83
N ARG A 503 -3.90 -4.57 -1.72
CA ARG A 503 -3.88 -5.28 -0.44
C ARG A 503 -2.80 -4.78 0.52
N LYS A 504 -1.59 -4.50 0.03
CA LYS A 504 -0.52 -3.92 0.87
C LYS A 504 -0.97 -2.59 1.47
N LEU A 505 -1.60 -1.73 0.66
CA LEU A 505 -2.16 -0.46 1.12
C LEU A 505 -3.23 -0.66 2.18
N GLN A 506 -4.17 -1.58 1.94
CA GLN A 506 -5.23 -1.91 2.89
C GLN A 506 -4.72 -2.47 4.22
N ALA A 507 -3.61 -3.23 4.21
CA ALA A 507 -3.02 -3.83 5.42
C ALA A 507 -2.13 -2.87 6.24
N SER A 508 -1.63 -1.78 5.64
CA SER A 508 -0.68 -0.88 6.28
C SER A 508 -1.34 0.02 7.36
N ILE A 509 -0.61 0.46 8.40
CA ILE A 509 -1.11 1.40 9.44
C ILE A 509 -1.51 2.77 8.82
N VAL A 510 -0.93 3.12 7.67
CA VAL A 510 -1.24 4.33 6.88
C VAL A 510 -2.67 4.27 6.27
N SER A 511 -3.28 3.08 6.21
CA SER A 511 -4.67 2.88 5.74
C SER A 511 -5.74 3.64 6.52
N LYS A 512 -5.45 4.14 7.74
CA LYS A 512 -6.42 4.99 8.46
C LYS A 512 -6.73 6.29 7.72
N THR A 513 -5.81 6.77 6.88
CA THR A 513 -5.97 7.99 6.06
C THR A 513 -6.23 7.68 4.60
N ILE A 514 -6.04 6.43 4.14
CA ILE A 514 -6.23 6.02 2.74
C ILE A 514 -7.26 4.91 2.68
N ASN A 515 -8.35 5.16 1.96
CA ASN A 515 -9.36 4.17 1.68
C ASN A 515 -9.01 3.42 0.38
N VAL A 516 -9.15 2.10 0.42
CA VAL A 516 -9.04 1.22 -0.76
C VAL A 516 -10.40 0.59 -0.98
N GLU A 517 -10.93 0.73 -2.18
CA GLU A 517 -12.26 0.24 -2.55
C GLU A 517 -12.19 -0.52 -3.88
N GLY A 518 -13.03 -1.55 -4.02
CA GLY A 518 -13.17 -2.32 -5.26
C GLY A 518 -14.22 -1.71 -6.19
N TYR A 519 -14.09 -1.90 -7.50
CA TYR A 519 -15.15 -1.58 -8.46
C TYR A 519 -16.32 -2.58 -8.38
N ALA A 520 -17.51 -2.16 -8.82
CA ALA A 520 -18.72 -2.96 -8.74
C ALA A 520 -18.64 -4.27 -9.53
N LEU A 521 -18.09 -4.18 -10.74
CA LEU A 521 -18.06 -5.28 -11.71
C LEU A 521 -16.61 -5.66 -12.01
N PRO A 522 -16.33 -6.97 -12.17
CA PRO A 522 -15.00 -7.41 -12.57
C PRO A 522 -14.74 -7.07 -14.04
N THR A 523 -13.46 -6.91 -14.36
CA THR A 523 -12.99 -6.87 -15.74
C THR A 523 -12.70 -8.27 -16.24
N VAL A 524 -12.92 -8.52 -17.53
CA VAL A 524 -12.62 -9.77 -18.21
C VAL A 524 -11.39 -9.60 -19.09
N HIS A 525 -10.43 -10.51 -18.98
CA HIS A 525 -9.20 -10.51 -19.74
C HIS A 525 -9.17 -11.63 -20.77
N MET A 526 -8.72 -11.30 -21.98
CA MET A 526 -8.65 -12.24 -23.10
C MET A 526 -7.54 -11.86 -24.07
N LEU A 527 -7.07 -12.83 -24.85
CA LEU A 527 -6.20 -12.58 -25.99
C LEU A 527 -7.02 -12.59 -27.28
N VAL A 528 -6.85 -11.57 -28.11
CA VAL A 528 -7.58 -11.38 -29.36
C VAL A 528 -6.60 -11.52 -30.52
N PRO A 529 -6.69 -12.56 -31.36
CA PRO A 529 -5.96 -12.62 -32.62
C PRO A 529 -6.35 -11.45 -33.54
N ARG A 530 -5.37 -10.76 -34.10
CA ARG A 530 -5.54 -9.54 -34.91
C ARG A 530 -5.02 -9.69 -36.33
N THR A 531 -3.98 -10.49 -36.52
CA THR A 531 -3.47 -10.84 -37.84
C THR A 531 -4.08 -12.17 -38.30
N SER A 532 -4.40 -12.24 -39.60
CA SER A 532 -4.69 -13.50 -40.24
C SER A 532 -3.38 -14.09 -40.74
N ASN A 533 -3.07 -15.30 -40.27
CA ASN A 533 -1.99 -16.10 -40.81
C ASN A 533 -2.36 -17.59 -40.69
N PRO A 534 -1.74 -18.49 -41.48
CA PRO A 534 -2.15 -19.89 -41.55
C PRO A 534 -2.13 -20.63 -40.21
N TYR A 535 -1.29 -20.21 -39.26
CA TYR A 535 -1.25 -20.77 -37.92
C TYR A 535 -2.35 -20.18 -37.03
N LEU A 536 -2.45 -18.85 -36.92
CA LEU A 536 -3.47 -18.18 -36.11
C LEU A 536 -4.90 -18.45 -36.59
N ASP A 537 -5.11 -18.71 -37.87
CA ASP A 537 -6.41 -19.08 -38.43
C ASP A 537 -6.79 -20.53 -38.08
N ASP A 538 -5.82 -21.39 -37.76
CA ASP A 538 -6.05 -22.77 -37.34
C ASP A 538 -6.49 -22.85 -35.88
N ARG A 539 -7.62 -23.53 -35.65
CA ARG A 539 -8.22 -23.69 -34.32
C ARG A 539 -7.30 -24.43 -33.35
N GLU A 540 -6.61 -25.48 -33.82
CA GLU A 540 -5.77 -26.30 -32.94
C GLU A 540 -4.51 -25.54 -32.50
N PHE A 541 -4.00 -24.63 -33.33
CA PHE A 541 -2.92 -23.71 -32.94
C PHE A 541 -3.37 -22.73 -31.85
N ARG A 542 -4.52 -22.06 -32.01
CA ARG A 542 -5.07 -21.19 -30.95
C ARG A 542 -5.33 -21.95 -29.65
N ARG A 543 -5.76 -23.20 -29.76
CA ARG A 543 -5.94 -24.09 -28.61
C ARG A 543 -4.61 -24.49 -27.97
N ALA A 544 -3.57 -24.74 -28.76
CA ALA A 544 -2.22 -24.96 -28.27
C ALA A 544 -1.69 -23.76 -27.47
N LEU A 545 -1.89 -22.54 -27.99
CA LEU A 545 -1.52 -21.30 -27.30
C LEU A 545 -2.22 -21.19 -25.93
N LEU A 546 -3.50 -21.56 -25.83
CA LEU A 546 -4.25 -21.51 -24.58
C LEU A 546 -3.80 -22.59 -23.58
N TYR A 547 -3.59 -23.83 -24.03
CA TYR A 547 -3.09 -24.93 -23.18
C TYR A 547 -1.68 -24.68 -22.65
N ALA A 548 -0.87 -23.94 -23.40
CA ALA A 548 0.46 -23.54 -22.96
C ALA A 548 0.42 -22.51 -21.83
N ILE A 549 -0.71 -21.85 -21.57
CA ILE A 549 -0.79 -20.82 -20.54
C ILE A 549 -1.26 -21.42 -19.21
N ASN A 550 -0.42 -21.36 -18.18
CA ASN A 550 -0.80 -21.62 -16.79
C ASN A 550 -1.59 -20.45 -16.22
N ARG A 551 -2.86 -20.34 -16.63
CA ARG A 551 -3.75 -19.22 -16.29
C ARG A 551 -3.96 -19.07 -14.78
N GLU A 552 -4.11 -20.19 -14.08
CA GLU A 552 -4.28 -20.19 -12.61
C GLU A 552 -3.00 -19.73 -11.91
N GLY A 553 -1.83 -20.21 -12.38
CA GLY A 553 -0.53 -19.82 -11.85
C GLY A 553 -0.22 -18.33 -12.06
N ILE A 554 -0.48 -17.79 -13.25
CA ILE A 554 -0.30 -16.36 -13.54
C ILE A 554 -1.26 -15.52 -12.71
N LEU A 555 -2.54 -15.88 -12.67
CA LEU A 555 -3.54 -15.12 -11.93
C LEU A 555 -3.20 -15.08 -10.44
N LYS A 556 -2.97 -16.24 -9.81
CA LYS A 556 -2.72 -16.30 -8.37
C LYS A 556 -1.34 -15.80 -7.99
N GLY A 557 -0.30 -16.22 -8.69
CA GLY A 557 1.09 -15.88 -8.37
C GLY A 557 1.44 -14.45 -8.73
N GLU A 558 1.32 -14.11 -10.01
CA GLU A 558 1.81 -12.84 -10.55
C GLU A 558 0.82 -11.69 -10.32
N ILE A 559 -0.46 -11.85 -10.70
CA ILE A 559 -1.43 -10.75 -10.66
C ILE A 559 -1.97 -10.52 -9.25
N LEU A 560 -2.39 -11.59 -8.58
CA LEU A 560 -2.95 -11.56 -7.24
C LEU A 560 -1.91 -11.79 -6.16
N GLY A 561 -0.60 -11.74 -6.44
CA GLY A 561 0.46 -11.78 -5.41
C GLY A 561 0.31 -12.85 -4.33
N GLY A 562 -0.12 -14.06 -4.71
CA GLY A 562 -0.27 -15.23 -3.84
C GLY A 562 -1.53 -15.31 -2.96
N ALA A 563 -2.49 -14.41 -3.11
CA ALA A 563 -3.72 -14.42 -2.29
C ALA A 563 -5.00 -14.55 -3.14
N ASP A 564 -6.02 -15.19 -2.56
CA ASP A 564 -7.32 -15.29 -3.21
C ASP A 564 -8.08 -13.95 -3.18
N ALA A 565 -8.90 -13.71 -4.19
CA ALA A 565 -9.79 -12.56 -4.28
C ALA A 565 -11.16 -13.01 -4.82
N GLU A 566 -12.25 -12.65 -4.14
CA GLU A 566 -13.60 -13.17 -4.42
C GLU A 566 -14.03 -12.97 -5.88
N GLN A 567 -13.74 -11.80 -6.45
CA GLN A 567 -14.07 -11.42 -7.82
C GLN A 567 -13.07 -11.88 -8.88
N SER A 568 -11.95 -12.52 -8.50
CA SER A 568 -10.88 -12.86 -9.43
C SER A 568 -10.78 -14.37 -9.63
N ARG A 569 -10.88 -14.85 -10.87
CA ARG A 569 -10.81 -16.28 -11.20
C ARG A 569 -10.56 -16.53 -12.69
N VAL A 570 -10.00 -17.69 -13.01
CA VAL A 570 -9.91 -18.17 -14.40
C VAL A 570 -11.31 -18.42 -14.96
N ILE A 571 -11.51 -18.06 -16.22
CA ILE A 571 -12.78 -18.20 -16.95
C ILE A 571 -12.61 -18.96 -18.27
N SER A 572 -13.69 -19.49 -18.82
CA SER A 572 -13.70 -20.28 -20.05
C SER A 572 -14.31 -19.56 -21.26
N GLY A 573 -14.83 -18.35 -21.06
CA GLY A 573 -15.56 -17.60 -22.08
C GLY A 573 -15.40 -16.08 -21.92
N PRO A 574 -16.13 -15.31 -22.72
CA PRO A 574 -15.96 -13.86 -22.77
C PRO A 574 -16.72 -13.12 -21.67
N PHE A 575 -17.64 -13.77 -20.96
CA PHE A 575 -18.51 -13.13 -19.98
C PHE A 575 -17.98 -13.27 -18.55
N PRO A 576 -18.30 -12.32 -17.64
CA PRO A 576 -17.98 -12.45 -16.23
C PRO A 576 -18.80 -13.58 -15.59
N ARG A 577 -18.17 -14.35 -14.70
CA ARG A 577 -18.80 -15.36 -13.85
C ARG A 577 -19.38 -14.76 -12.56
N GLY A 578 -19.18 -13.46 -12.33
CA GLY A 578 -19.56 -12.78 -11.08
C GLY A 578 -18.65 -13.13 -9.90
N ALA A 579 -18.92 -12.52 -8.74
CA ALA A 579 -18.20 -12.77 -7.49
C ALA A 579 -18.69 -14.05 -6.80
N THR A 580 -20.00 -14.26 -6.80
CA THR A 580 -20.68 -15.40 -6.17
C THR A 580 -21.48 -16.19 -7.19
N GLU A 581 -21.93 -17.40 -6.84
CA GLU A 581 -22.71 -18.24 -7.76
C GLU A 581 -24.06 -17.63 -8.15
N ASN A 582 -24.63 -16.79 -7.28
CA ASN A 582 -25.91 -16.11 -7.48
C ASN A 582 -25.76 -14.67 -7.95
N ASP A 583 -24.55 -14.26 -8.38
CA ASP A 583 -24.31 -12.92 -8.86
C ASP A 583 -25.13 -12.67 -10.14
N PRO A 584 -26.01 -11.66 -10.19
CA PRO A 584 -26.90 -11.48 -11.33
C PRO A 584 -26.16 -11.20 -12.65
N ILE A 585 -24.92 -10.68 -12.62
CA ILE A 585 -24.12 -10.49 -13.85
C ILE A 585 -23.77 -11.82 -14.54
N ALA A 586 -23.78 -12.92 -13.80
CA ALA A 586 -23.30 -14.23 -14.27
C ALA A 586 -24.30 -14.96 -15.18
N TYR A 587 -25.48 -14.38 -15.46
CA TYR A 587 -26.52 -15.07 -16.23
C TYR A 587 -26.03 -15.55 -17.60
N ALA A 588 -25.12 -14.80 -18.24
CA ALA A 588 -24.54 -15.11 -19.54
C ALA A 588 -23.42 -16.16 -19.50
N TYR A 589 -22.87 -16.43 -18.31
CA TYR A 589 -21.78 -17.39 -18.15
C TYR A 589 -22.31 -18.82 -18.22
N ASN A 590 -21.69 -19.65 -19.07
CA ASN A 590 -22.01 -21.06 -19.17
C ASN A 590 -21.10 -21.88 -18.25
N THR A 591 -21.60 -22.27 -17.07
CA THR A 591 -20.87 -23.07 -16.08
C THR A 591 -20.63 -24.52 -16.50
N SER A 592 -21.33 -25.00 -17.52
CA SER A 592 -21.14 -26.33 -18.12
C SER A 592 -19.88 -26.43 -18.98
N VAL A 593 -19.24 -25.30 -19.30
CA VAL A 593 -18.01 -25.24 -20.09
C VAL A 593 -16.81 -25.12 -19.16
N ASP A 594 -16.07 -26.22 -19.05
CA ASP A 594 -14.89 -26.29 -18.17
C ASP A 594 -13.77 -25.32 -18.58
N ASN A 595 -13.05 -24.85 -17.58
CA ASN A 595 -11.80 -24.13 -17.80
C ASN A 595 -10.74 -25.12 -18.32
N GLN A 596 -10.20 -24.86 -19.50
CA GLN A 596 -9.10 -25.66 -20.06
C GLN A 596 -7.89 -25.69 -19.11
N ALA A 597 -7.49 -26.89 -18.68
CA ALA A 597 -6.33 -27.05 -17.78
C ALA A 597 -5.02 -26.65 -18.48
N TYR A 598 -4.02 -26.25 -17.70
CA TYR A 598 -2.66 -26.05 -18.19
C TYR A 598 -2.04 -27.39 -18.60
N ASP A 599 -1.69 -27.55 -19.87
CA ASP A 599 -1.05 -28.77 -20.39
C ASP A 599 -0.06 -28.44 -21.52
N PRO A 600 1.20 -28.14 -21.20
CA PRO A 600 2.21 -27.80 -22.21
C PRO A 600 2.58 -28.98 -23.12
N ARG A 601 2.33 -30.23 -22.68
CA ARG A 601 2.58 -31.42 -23.49
C ARG A 601 1.53 -31.53 -24.59
N LEU A 602 0.25 -31.42 -24.21
CA LEU A 602 -0.85 -31.38 -25.16
C LEU A 602 -0.71 -30.19 -26.12
N ALA A 603 -0.34 -29.01 -25.62
CA ALA A 603 -0.07 -27.84 -26.46
C ALA A 603 0.99 -28.15 -27.54
N LYS A 604 2.10 -28.80 -27.17
CA LYS A 604 3.14 -29.20 -28.13
C LYS A 604 2.65 -30.24 -29.15
N VAL A 605 1.78 -31.18 -28.73
CA VAL A 605 1.17 -32.14 -29.66
C VAL A 605 0.24 -31.43 -30.66
N LEU A 606 -0.60 -30.52 -30.19
CA LEU A 606 -1.49 -29.73 -31.06
C LEU A 606 -0.70 -28.88 -32.06
N MET A 607 0.41 -28.27 -31.62
CA MET A 607 1.36 -27.57 -32.49
C MET A 607 1.90 -28.46 -33.62
N LEU A 608 2.32 -29.68 -33.30
CA LEU A 608 2.82 -30.64 -34.30
C LEU A 608 1.72 -31.07 -35.28
N ILE A 609 0.50 -31.28 -34.79
CA ILE A 609 -0.66 -31.61 -35.62
C ILE A 609 -0.96 -30.46 -36.59
N THR A 610 -1.00 -29.20 -36.12
CA THR A 610 -1.21 -28.04 -36.99
C THR A 610 -0.11 -27.93 -38.03
N ASN A 611 1.15 -28.05 -37.63
CA ASN A 611 2.28 -27.99 -38.56
C ASN A 611 2.21 -29.09 -39.63
N SER A 612 1.88 -30.32 -39.24
CA SER A 612 1.70 -31.44 -40.18
C SER A 612 0.52 -31.20 -41.13
N LYS A 613 -0.60 -30.67 -40.62
CA LYS A 613 -1.78 -30.34 -41.41
C LYS A 613 -1.47 -29.26 -42.44
N LEU A 614 -0.81 -28.17 -42.03
CA LEU A 614 -0.39 -27.10 -42.92
C LEU A 614 0.61 -27.61 -43.97
N LYS A 615 1.59 -28.44 -43.57
CA LYS A 615 2.57 -29.01 -44.50
C LYS A 615 1.89 -29.74 -45.67
N VAL A 616 0.94 -30.63 -45.36
CA VAL A 616 0.17 -31.37 -46.38
C VAL A 616 -0.65 -30.42 -47.27
N GLN A 617 -1.25 -29.37 -46.70
CA GLN A 617 -2.03 -28.39 -47.46
C GLN A 617 -1.16 -27.58 -48.44
N TYR A 618 0.00 -27.13 -48.00
CA TYR A 618 0.94 -26.34 -48.80
C TYR A 618 1.63 -27.21 -49.87
N GLU A 619 2.01 -28.45 -49.55
CA GLU A 619 2.53 -29.42 -50.53
C GLU A 619 1.51 -29.69 -51.66
N LYS A 620 0.22 -29.84 -51.33
CA LYS A 620 -0.86 -29.98 -52.32
C LYS A 620 -1.00 -28.76 -53.22
N ARG A 621 -0.74 -27.56 -52.70
CA ARG A 621 -0.74 -26.29 -53.46
C ARG A 621 0.57 -26.02 -54.20
N LYS A 622 1.60 -26.87 -54.00
CA LYS A 622 2.98 -26.65 -54.48
C LYS A 622 3.59 -25.33 -53.97
N GLU A 623 3.20 -24.93 -52.77
CA GLU A 623 3.70 -23.75 -52.09
C GLU A 623 4.64 -24.16 -50.94
N ALA A 624 5.60 -23.31 -50.59
CA ALA A 624 6.45 -23.56 -49.42
C ALA A 624 5.64 -23.37 -48.13
N LEU A 625 5.82 -24.29 -47.16
CA LEU A 625 5.21 -24.16 -45.85
C LEU A 625 5.74 -22.87 -45.17
N PRO A 626 4.87 -21.96 -44.72
CA PRO A 626 5.29 -20.78 -43.98
C PRO A 626 5.94 -21.19 -42.65
N PRO A 627 7.05 -20.53 -42.25
CA PRO A 627 7.62 -20.76 -40.94
C PRO A 627 6.62 -20.40 -39.84
N ILE A 628 6.76 -21.03 -38.66
CA ILE A 628 5.99 -20.63 -37.47
C ILE A 628 6.31 -19.15 -37.20
N PRO A 629 5.30 -18.27 -37.13
CA PRO A 629 5.54 -16.84 -37.00
C PRO A 629 6.17 -16.53 -35.65
N LYS A 630 7.15 -15.61 -35.65
CA LYS A 630 7.51 -14.86 -34.44
C LYS A 630 6.37 -13.89 -34.18
N MET A 631 5.68 -14.04 -33.06
CA MET A 631 4.44 -13.31 -32.78
C MET A 631 4.74 -11.98 -32.07
N THR A 632 3.84 -11.03 -32.20
CA THR A 632 3.84 -9.82 -31.36
C THR A 632 2.60 -9.81 -30.46
N LEU A 633 2.82 -9.78 -29.15
CA LEU A 633 1.76 -9.62 -28.15
C LEU A 633 1.66 -8.15 -27.73
N GLY A 634 0.63 -7.46 -28.21
CA GLY A 634 0.29 -6.10 -27.82
C GLY A 634 -0.38 -6.07 -26.45
N VAL A 635 0.14 -5.32 -25.50
CA VAL A 635 -0.44 -5.14 -24.16
C VAL A 635 -0.70 -3.66 -23.87
N PRO A 636 -1.86 -3.30 -23.28
CA PRO A 636 -2.09 -1.94 -22.81
C PRO A 636 -1.06 -1.55 -21.72
N ASN A 637 -0.68 -0.27 -21.71
CA ASN A 637 0.37 0.27 -20.84
C ASN A 637 -0.07 0.44 -19.39
N TYR A 638 -0.42 -0.67 -18.71
CA TYR A 638 -0.61 -0.71 -17.27
C TYR A 638 -0.04 -2.01 -16.70
N GLU A 639 0.33 -1.99 -15.42
CA GLU A 639 1.19 -3.01 -14.82
C GLU A 639 0.65 -4.44 -14.96
N ALA A 640 -0.61 -4.70 -14.60
CA ALA A 640 -1.13 -6.07 -14.65
C ALA A 640 -1.14 -6.66 -16.07
N ALA A 641 -1.36 -5.84 -17.11
CA ALA A 641 -1.27 -6.30 -18.49
C ALA A 641 0.18 -6.58 -18.94
N ARG A 642 1.14 -5.75 -18.52
CA ARG A 642 2.57 -5.99 -18.80
C ARG A 642 3.07 -7.26 -18.13
N VAL A 643 2.76 -7.44 -16.85
CA VAL A 643 3.12 -8.64 -16.07
C VAL A 643 2.48 -9.89 -16.68
N ALA A 644 1.17 -9.85 -16.98
CA ALA A 644 0.48 -10.96 -17.63
C ALA A 644 1.06 -11.29 -19.01
N GLY A 645 1.30 -10.28 -19.85
CA GLY A 645 1.84 -10.47 -21.19
C GLY A 645 3.23 -11.10 -21.17
N GLN A 646 4.12 -10.63 -20.30
CA GLN A 646 5.46 -11.19 -20.13
C GLN A 646 5.38 -12.67 -19.71
N ALA A 647 4.57 -13.00 -18.70
CA ALA A 647 4.40 -14.37 -18.23
C ALA A 647 3.81 -15.30 -19.32
N ILE A 648 2.88 -14.80 -20.14
CA ILE A 648 2.31 -15.54 -21.27
C ILE A 648 3.38 -15.85 -22.33
N ILE A 649 4.21 -14.86 -22.69
CA ILE A 649 5.30 -15.04 -23.67
C ILE A 649 6.30 -16.09 -23.19
N GLU A 650 6.67 -16.07 -21.91
CA GLU A 650 7.57 -17.05 -21.32
C GLU A 650 7.02 -18.47 -21.39
N GLN A 651 5.70 -18.63 -21.22
CA GLN A 651 5.05 -19.93 -21.31
C GLN A 651 4.91 -20.43 -22.75
N TRP A 652 4.66 -19.54 -23.71
CA TRP A 652 4.70 -19.89 -25.15
C TRP A 652 6.10 -20.34 -25.60
N LYS A 653 7.16 -19.80 -25.02
CA LYS A 653 8.54 -20.23 -25.30
C LYS A 653 8.77 -21.71 -24.98
N ILE A 654 8.10 -22.25 -23.95
CA ILE A 654 8.20 -23.67 -23.55
C ILE A 654 7.76 -24.61 -24.68
N ILE A 655 6.76 -24.21 -25.47
CA ILE A 655 6.26 -24.97 -26.61
C ILE A 655 6.93 -24.60 -27.93
N GLY A 656 7.96 -23.75 -27.91
CA GLY A 656 8.76 -23.36 -29.07
C GLY A 656 8.21 -22.17 -29.86
N ILE A 657 7.28 -21.40 -29.30
CA ILE A 657 6.73 -20.20 -29.93
C ILE A 657 7.46 -18.97 -29.38
N GLN A 658 8.04 -18.18 -30.28
CA GLN A 658 8.69 -16.93 -29.92
C GLN A 658 7.71 -15.77 -30.08
N ALA A 659 7.65 -14.90 -29.08
CA ALA A 659 6.83 -13.70 -29.13
C ALA A 659 7.56 -12.50 -28.51
N ASP A 660 7.35 -11.31 -29.07
CA ASP A 660 7.82 -10.04 -28.51
C ASP A 660 6.65 -9.30 -27.82
N LEU A 661 6.94 -8.62 -26.72
CA LEU A 661 5.97 -7.77 -26.03
C LEU A 661 5.97 -6.37 -26.64
N ALA A 662 4.80 -5.90 -27.09
CA ALA A 662 4.60 -4.52 -27.54
C ALA A 662 3.71 -3.79 -26.54
N VAL A 663 4.24 -2.77 -25.85
CA VAL A 663 3.47 -1.95 -24.91
C VAL A 663 2.73 -0.86 -25.69
N LEU A 664 1.42 -0.74 -25.44
CA LEU A 664 0.51 0.11 -26.19
C LEU A 664 -0.10 1.17 -25.26
N ASP A 665 0.10 2.44 -25.59
CA ASP A 665 -0.58 3.53 -24.86
C ASP A 665 -2.09 3.53 -25.12
N LYS A 666 -2.50 3.05 -26.30
CA LYS A 666 -3.89 2.97 -26.74
C LYS A 666 -4.20 1.58 -27.31
N VAL A 667 -5.41 1.09 -27.02
CA VAL A 667 -5.95 -0.12 -27.63
C VAL A 667 -6.36 0.19 -29.08
N PRO A 668 -5.75 -0.46 -30.10
CA PRO A 668 -6.01 -0.16 -31.51
C PRO A 668 -7.37 -0.68 -31.97
N ALA A 669 -8.09 0.08 -32.80
CA ALA A 669 -9.32 -0.38 -33.43
C ALA A 669 -9.03 -1.52 -34.43
N PRO A 670 -9.98 -2.42 -34.74
CA PRO A 670 -9.79 -3.48 -35.75
C PRO A 670 -9.20 -2.94 -37.06
N GLY A 671 -8.10 -3.54 -37.52
CA GLY A 671 -7.36 -3.11 -38.71
C GLY A 671 -6.29 -2.04 -38.49
N GLU A 672 -6.24 -1.39 -37.32
CA GLU A 672 -5.13 -0.52 -36.92
C GLU A 672 -3.96 -1.35 -36.36
N MET A 673 -2.72 -0.88 -36.57
CA MET A 673 -1.47 -1.53 -36.12
C MET A 673 -1.34 -3.00 -36.57
N PRO A 674 -1.17 -3.27 -37.89
CA PRO A 674 -1.15 -4.63 -38.43
C PRO A 674 0.06 -5.46 -38.00
N ASN A 675 1.04 -4.86 -37.32
CA ASN A 675 2.22 -5.52 -36.76
C ASN A 675 1.95 -6.23 -35.42
N ILE A 676 0.76 -6.08 -34.83
CA ILE A 676 0.36 -6.75 -33.60
C ILE A 676 -0.42 -8.02 -33.97
N ASP A 677 0.14 -9.19 -33.70
CA ASP A 677 -0.51 -10.46 -34.03
C ASP A 677 -1.62 -10.83 -33.05
N ILE A 678 -1.38 -10.61 -31.76
CA ILE A 678 -2.32 -10.88 -30.68
C ILE A 678 -2.38 -9.65 -29.78
N LEU A 679 -3.60 -9.23 -29.42
CA LEU A 679 -3.86 -8.15 -28.49
C LEU A 679 -4.35 -8.71 -27.14
N TYR A 680 -3.71 -8.32 -26.05
CA TYR A 680 -4.25 -8.48 -24.71
C TYR A 680 -5.36 -7.46 -24.48
N LEU A 681 -6.59 -7.92 -24.32
CA LEU A 681 -7.77 -7.09 -24.16
C LEU A 681 -8.33 -7.23 -22.74
N THR A 682 -8.67 -6.09 -22.15
CA THR A 682 -9.41 -6.01 -20.89
C THR A 682 -10.77 -5.37 -21.17
N ALA A 683 -11.85 -6.09 -20.91
CA ALA A 683 -13.22 -5.66 -21.18
C ALA A 683 -14.06 -5.60 -19.91
N SER A 684 -14.79 -4.51 -19.72
CA SER A 684 -15.78 -4.29 -18.66
C SER A 684 -17.16 -4.55 -19.25
N ILE A 685 -17.63 -5.79 -19.14
CA ILE A 685 -18.94 -6.20 -19.67
C ILE A 685 -19.98 -5.96 -18.58
N TRP A 686 -20.88 -5.00 -18.81
CA TRP A 686 -21.90 -4.62 -17.83
C TRP A 686 -23.26 -5.23 -18.16
N GLU A 687 -23.56 -5.37 -19.46
CA GLU A 687 -24.80 -5.98 -19.93
C GLU A 687 -24.49 -6.96 -21.07
N PRO A 688 -24.24 -8.25 -20.76
CA PRO A 688 -23.90 -9.26 -21.75
C PRO A 688 -24.85 -9.32 -22.96
N ALA A 689 -26.15 -9.05 -22.76
CA ALA A 689 -27.17 -9.09 -23.80
C ALA A 689 -26.90 -8.09 -24.94
N THR A 690 -26.28 -6.95 -24.63
CA THR A 690 -25.94 -5.91 -25.62
C THR A 690 -24.46 -5.79 -25.87
N ASP A 691 -23.62 -6.04 -24.86
CA ASP A 691 -22.17 -5.90 -24.95
C ASP A 691 -21.51 -7.01 -25.76
N ALA A 692 -22.15 -8.18 -25.90
CA ALA A 692 -21.67 -9.24 -26.80
C ALA A 692 -21.50 -8.76 -28.24
N GLU A 693 -22.50 -8.04 -28.78
CA GLU A 693 -22.44 -7.44 -30.11
C GLU A 693 -21.39 -6.33 -30.19
N ARG A 694 -21.23 -5.54 -29.13
CA ARG A 694 -20.23 -4.46 -29.06
C ARG A 694 -18.80 -4.99 -28.98
N LEU A 695 -18.63 -6.20 -28.45
CA LEU A 695 -17.35 -6.89 -28.36
C LEU A 695 -16.97 -7.61 -29.66
N PHE A 696 -17.87 -8.45 -30.20
CA PHE A 696 -17.60 -9.37 -31.31
C PHE A 696 -18.15 -8.93 -32.67
N GLY A 697 -19.10 -7.99 -32.68
CA GLY A 697 -19.70 -7.46 -33.90
C GLY A 697 -18.74 -6.59 -34.70
N ILE A 698 -19.24 -6.03 -35.80
CA ILE A 698 -18.45 -5.22 -36.73
C ILE A 698 -17.92 -3.97 -36.01
N GLY A 699 -16.61 -3.74 -36.09
CA GLY A 699 -15.92 -2.64 -35.42
C GLY A 699 -15.66 -2.87 -33.92
N GLY A 700 -16.12 -3.99 -33.35
CA GLY A 700 -15.87 -4.36 -31.97
C GLY A 700 -14.38 -4.70 -31.73
N PRO A 701 -13.84 -4.48 -30.51
CA PRO A 701 -12.42 -4.69 -30.22
C PRO A 701 -11.97 -6.17 -30.40
N ALA A 702 -12.90 -7.11 -30.30
CA ALA A 702 -12.70 -8.53 -30.58
C ALA A 702 -13.53 -9.01 -31.78
N GLN A 703 -13.71 -8.15 -32.79
CA GLN A 703 -14.47 -8.47 -34.00
C GLN A 703 -14.13 -9.86 -34.53
N SER A 704 -15.15 -10.69 -34.76
CA SER A 704 -14.99 -12.05 -35.25
C SER A 704 -15.78 -12.27 -36.52
N ASN A 705 -15.10 -12.76 -37.56
CA ASN A 705 -15.73 -13.18 -38.82
C ASN A 705 -16.14 -14.67 -38.82
N ASN A 706 -16.04 -15.36 -37.68
CA ASN A 706 -16.47 -16.74 -37.55
C ASN A 706 -17.99 -16.84 -37.74
N GLN A 707 -18.43 -17.63 -38.72
CA GLN A 707 -19.84 -17.77 -39.08
C GLN A 707 -20.74 -18.21 -37.92
N PHE A 708 -20.26 -19.10 -37.05
CA PHE A 708 -21.04 -19.57 -35.89
C PHE A 708 -21.25 -18.45 -34.87
N ILE A 709 -20.22 -17.62 -34.65
CA ILE A 709 -20.29 -16.47 -33.74
C ILE A 709 -21.27 -15.44 -34.30
N VAL A 710 -21.15 -15.09 -35.58
CA VAL A 710 -22.05 -14.15 -36.26
C VAL A 710 -23.50 -14.62 -36.22
N GLN A 711 -23.74 -15.92 -36.43
CA GLN A 711 -25.08 -16.50 -36.37
C GLN A 711 -25.68 -16.41 -34.96
N VAL A 712 -24.92 -16.73 -33.92
CA VAL A 712 -25.42 -16.64 -32.54
C VAL A 712 -25.62 -15.20 -32.09
N LEU A 713 -24.79 -14.25 -32.51
CA LEU A 713 -25.03 -12.83 -32.28
C LEU A 713 -26.35 -12.36 -32.92
N GLY A 714 -26.64 -12.82 -34.14
CA GLY A 714 -27.93 -12.59 -34.79
C GLY A 714 -29.11 -13.18 -33.99
N GLY A 715 -28.94 -14.37 -33.42
CA GLY A 715 -29.91 -15.01 -32.53
C GLY A 715 -30.12 -14.26 -31.21
N LEU A 716 -29.04 -13.80 -30.59
CA LEU A 716 -29.08 -12.96 -29.39
C LEU A 716 -29.84 -11.67 -29.65
N SER A 717 -29.54 -11.00 -30.77
CA SER A 717 -30.26 -9.79 -31.22
C SER A 717 -31.76 -10.05 -31.48
N ALA A 718 -32.13 -11.29 -31.81
CA ALA A 718 -33.51 -11.71 -32.06
C ALA A 718 -34.26 -12.21 -30.82
N SER A 719 -33.59 -12.32 -29.67
CA SER A 719 -34.15 -12.87 -28.44
C SER A 719 -35.22 -11.95 -27.84
N ARG A 720 -36.38 -12.52 -27.51
CA ARG A 720 -37.57 -11.77 -27.09
C ARG A 720 -37.77 -11.73 -25.58
N ASN A 721 -37.18 -12.69 -24.88
CA ASN A 721 -37.35 -12.90 -23.45
C ASN A 721 -36.02 -13.30 -22.79
N TRP A 722 -35.99 -13.25 -21.45
CA TRP A 722 -34.79 -13.53 -20.67
C TRP A 722 -34.27 -14.96 -20.83
N ARG A 723 -35.16 -15.92 -21.08
CA ARG A 723 -34.77 -17.31 -21.32
C ARG A 723 -33.95 -17.45 -22.61
N GLU A 724 -34.43 -16.84 -23.70
CA GLU A 724 -33.76 -16.83 -25.00
C GLU A 724 -32.43 -16.06 -24.96
N VAL A 725 -32.40 -14.91 -24.27
CA VAL A 725 -31.18 -14.12 -24.08
C VAL A 725 -30.13 -14.93 -23.33
N ARG A 726 -30.53 -15.56 -22.21
CA ARG A 726 -29.64 -16.40 -21.41
C ARG A 726 -29.07 -17.56 -22.24
N GLN A 727 -29.94 -18.28 -22.95
CA GLN A 727 -29.53 -19.39 -23.80
C GLN A 727 -28.55 -18.92 -24.89
N SER A 728 -28.87 -17.85 -25.61
CA SER A 728 -28.02 -17.31 -26.68
C SER A 728 -26.65 -16.85 -26.17
N CYS A 729 -26.59 -16.22 -25.00
CA CYS A 729 -25.32 -15.87 -24.36
C CYS A 729 -24.50 -17.12 -23.97
N GLN A 730 -25.15 -18.15 -23.40
CA GLN A 730 -24.47 -19.39 -23.00
C GLN A 730 -24.02 -20.22 -24.21
N ASP A 731 -24.75 -20.16 -25.32
CA ASP A 731 -24.37 -20.75 -26.61
C ASP A 731 -23.18 -20.00 -27.21
N LEU A 732 -23.20 -18.66 -27.15
CA LEU A 732 -22.06 -17.83 -27.58
C LEU A 732 -20.81 -18.15 -26.76
N HIS A 733 -20.95 -18.28 -25.44
CA HIS A 733 -19.85 -18.71 -24.57
C HIS A 733 -19.28 -20.05 -25.03
N ALA A 734 -20.13 -21.07 -25.22
CA ALA A 734 -19.70 -22.40 -25.64
C ALA A 734 -18.98 -22.36 -27.01
N LEU A 735 -19.48 -21.57 -27.96
CA LEU A 735 -18.84 -21.38 -29.26
C LEU A 735 -17.51 -20.64 -29.16
N VAL A 736 -17.39 -19.63 -28.29
CA VAL A 736 -16.12 -18.96 -28.03
C VAL A 736 -15.10 -19.94 -27.45
N ALA A 737 -15.50 -20.76 -26.48
CA ALA A 737 -14.63 -21.79 -25.90
C ALA A 737 -14.21 -22.87 -26.93
N ALA A 738 -15.11 -23.23 -27.84
CA ALA A 738 -14.86 -24.26 -28.85
C ALA A 738 -14.04 -23.76 -30.04
N HIS A 739 -14.31 -22.56 -30.54
CA HIS A 739 -13.68 -22.02 -31.75
C HIS A 739 -12.54 -21.03 -31.47
N LEU A 740 -12.41 -20.55 -30.24
CA LEU A 740 -11.38 -19.61 -29.80
C LEU A 740 -11.20 -18.40 -30.73
N PRO A 741 -12.27 -17.64 -31.10
CA PRO A 741 -12.08 -16.35 -31.76
C PRO A 741 -11.33 -15.36 -30.86
N VAL A 742 -11.39 -15.59 -29.55
CA VAL A 742 -10.53 -15.02 -28.51
C VAL A 742 -10.06 -16.17 -27.62
N LEU A 743 -8.98 -15.98 -26.87
CA LEU A 743 -8.49 -16.92 -25.87
C LEU A 743 -8.81 -16.37 -24.47
N PRO A 744 -9.83 -16.90 -23.77
CA PRO A 744 -10.22 -16.42 -22.45
C PRO A 744 -9.15 -16.71 -21.38
N LEU A 745 -8.82 -15.69 -20.60
CA LEU A 745 -7.82 -15.81 -19.53
C LEU A 745 -8.50 -15.92 -18.16
N TRP A 746 -8.94 -14.79 -17.62
CA TRP A 746 -9.48 -14.67 -16.26
C TRP A 746 -10.34 -13.43 -16.15
N GLN A 747 -11.08 -13.31 -15.06
CA GLN A 747 -11.67 -12.06 -14.59
C GLN A 747 -10.90 -11.53 -13.37
N VAL A 748 -10.87 -10.21 -13.18
CA VAL A 748 -10.22 -9.55 -12.04
C VAL A 748 -11.17 -8.53 -11.41
N GLY A 749 -11.26 -8.55 -10.07
CA GLY A 749 -11.84 -7.46 -9.31
C GLY A 749 -10.85 -6.29 -9.20
N GLU A 750 -11.09 -5.24 -9.96
CA GLU A 750 -10.24 -4.04 -9.97
C GLU A 750 -10.45 -3.21 -8.70
N SER A 751 -9.43 -2.49 -8.26
CA SER A 751 -9.49 -1.63 -7.07
C SER A 751 -8.86 -0.27 -7.32
N PHE A 752 -9.30 0.71 -6.54
CA PHE A 752 -8.78 2.07 -6.55
C PHE A 752 -8.51 2.53 -5.10
N ALA A 753 -7.71 3.58 -4.94
CA ALA A 753 -7.46 4.15 -3.62
C ALA A 753 -7.65 5.66 -3.63
N TYR A 754 -8.03 6.20 -2.47
CA TYR A 754 -8.19 7.63 -2.28
C TYR A 754 -7.92 8.04 -0.83
N ARG A 755 -7.46 9.27 -0.63
CA ARG A 755 -7.24 9.84 0.70
C ARG A 755 -8.58 10.18 1.36
N GLY A 756 -8.68 10.03 2.68
CA GLY A 756 -9.85 10.35 3.48
C GLY A 756 -10.28 11.82 3.44
N GLU A 757 -9.41 12.70 2.93
CA GLU A 757 -9.71 14.09 2.62
C GLU A 757 -10.83 14.24 1.56
N ILE A 758 -10.97 13.27 0.66
CA ILE A 758 -12.07 13.24 -0.33
C ILE A 758 -13.26 12.48 0.27
N ASN A 759 -14.31 13.24 0.58
CA ASN A 759 -15.59 12.69 0.99
C ASN A 759 -16.55 12.56 -0.20
N GLY A 760 -17.55 11.69 -0.07
CA GLY A 760 -18.59 11.52 -1.08
C GLY A 760 -18.19 10.64 -2.27
N VAL A 761 -17.04 9.96 -2.19
CA VAL A 761 -16.65 8.90 -3.12
C VAL A 761 -17.63 7.74 -3.00
N THR A 762 -18.18 7.31 -4.13
CA THR A 762 -19.16 6.23 -4.20
C THR A 762 -18.48 4.90 -3.85
N LYS A 763 -19.10 4.12 -2.95
CA LYS A 763 -18.64 2.74 -2.66
C LYS A 763 -19.01 1.83 -3.81
N LYS A 764 -18.08 0.95 -4.20
CA LYS A 764 -18.26 0.05 -5.35
C LYS A 764 -18.83 0.76 -6.59
N PRO A 765 -18.14 1.78 -7.12
CA PRO A 765 -18.58 2.44 -8.34
C PRO A 765 -18.29 1.55 -9.57
N LEU A 766 -18.85 1.89 -10.73
CA LEU A 766 -18.49 1.33 -12.03
C LEU A 766 -17.14 1.86 -12.52
N GLY A 767 -16.87 3.14 -12.25
CA GLY A 767 -15.65 3.86 -12.60
C GLY A 767 -15.40 4.98 -11.58
N LEU A 768 -14.15 5.44 -11.45
CA LEU A 768 -13.74 6.28 -10.31
C LEU A 768 -14.62 7.53 -10.16
N TYR A 769 -15.00 8.15 -11.27
CA TYR A 769 -15.74 9.40 -11.29
C TYR A 769 -17.27 9.23 -11.25
N GLN A 770 -17.77 8.04 -10.91
CA GLN A 770 -19.20 7.86 -10.70
C GLN A 770 -19.71 8.73 -9.54
N ASP A 771 -20.73 9.52 -9.84
CA ASP A 771 -21.32 10.52 -8.94
C ASP A 771 -20.32 11.56 -8.40
N LEU A 772 -19.33 11.95 -9.20
CA LEU A 772 -18.33 12.97 -8.89
C LEU A 772 -18.90 14.28 -8.32
N GLN A 773 -20.14 14.66 -8.65
CA GLN A 773 -20.85 15.80 -8.06
C GLN A 773 -21.00 15.72 -6.52
N LYS A 774 -20.88 14.53 -5.93
CA LYS A 774 -20.92 14.31 -4.49
C LYS A 774 -19.56 14.54 -3.81
N TRP A 775 -18.47 14.63 -4.56
CA TRP A 775 -17.13 14.74 -4.01
C TRP A 775 -16.94 16.07 -3.28
N ARG A 776 -16.32 16.03 -2.09
CA ARG A 776 -15.98 17.20 -1.29
C ARG A 776 -14.57 17.04 -0.72
N VAL A 777 -13.69 18.02 -0.95
CA VAL A 777 -12.32 18.04 -0.43
C VAL A 777 -12.31 18.73 0.92
N ARG A 778 -11.99 18.00 1.99
CA ARG A 778 -11.90 18.55 3.35
C ARG A 778 -10.46 18.51 3.84
N ALA A 779 -10.17 19.39 4.80
CA ALA A 779 -8.93 19.29 5.55
C ALA A 779 -8.87 17.94 6.29
N PRO A 780 -7.69 17.31 6.36
CA PRO A 780 -7.48 16.02 7.02
C PRO A 780 -7.79 16.04 8.53
#